data_AF-A0A3M9ZY83-F1
#
_entry.id   AF-A0A3M9ZY83-F1
#
_cell.length_a   1.000
_cell.length_b   1.000
_cell.length_c   1.000
_cell.angle_alpha   90.00
_cell.angle_beta   90.00
_cell.angle_gamma   90.00
#
_symmetry.space_group_name_H-M   'P 1'
#
loop_
_entity.id
_entity.type
_entity.pdbx_description
1 polymer ?
#
loop_
_entity_poly.entity_id
_entity_poly.type
_entity_poly.pdbx_seq_one_letter_code
_entity_poly.pdbx_strand_id
1 'polypeptide(L)'
;MTANSLIHETSPYLLQHAHNPVDWHPWNADALKKARDLNRPIFLSVGYSSCHWCHVMAHESFEDEQIAQFMNANFVNIKVDREERPDLDDIYQKACQMATGQGGWPLSVFLTPDQRPFFAGTYFPPLDMHGRPGFGSLCRRLAQAWQEKPGDVTKSAQSFADALQKTEPASGGGLDRVTLDEAAMNLLQMGDSTYGGFGSAPKFPNTACVSFLFRYAGMAGMPRFGEFALKTLRKMARGGMFDQLGGGFHRYSTDARWLVPHFEKMLYDNALIPVNYAEAYQITKDPFYLGVMKKTLDFVLREMRDSGGGFYSAYDADSEGAEGTYYTWKKSEIRDMLGKDADLFCLYYDVTDGGNWEGRSILCNNLDLSAVAFHCGVPEARAAEILESCSKRLLEARGSRQMPGLDAKVLTSWNALAVTALARGYRVSGDQKYLNAAVSCLDFLRKEMYVDGRLLHSYKDGSARIDGYLEDHAYLANALLDVFEICPDPRHLLWALELGERLAGDFWDPDSASFFMTSKDHEQLIVRPKNSYDLSLPSGNSVAALAMLRLHHLAHAPELGRIAEQAVASQARTAAENPFGFGYMLCVMSLYLHGPEEILVLNTENREICGFLHSRYLPNSFLVEVDDPAALEALAKYPFFAGKRIGEKTEVFVCKDSACSAPIGTMQEISSEFS
;
A
#
# COMPACT_ATOMS: atom_id res chain seq x y z
N MET A 1 -14.64 -23.23 -26.44
CA MET A 1 -15.35 -22.23 -25.61
C MET A 1 -15.38 -20.93 -26.39
N THR A 2 -16.54 -20.29 -26.49
CA THR A 2 -16.67 -18.97 -27.12
C THR A 2 -16.17 -17.93 -26.13
N ALA A 3 -15.35 -16.96 -26.57
CA ALA A 3 -14.89 -15.89 -25.69
C ALA A 3 -15.98 -14.80 -25.56
N ASN A 4 -16.12 -14.21 -24.37
CA ASN A 4 -16.94 -13.03 -24.12
C ASN A 4 -16.15 -11.73 -24.35
N SER A 5 -16.72 -10.57 -24.04
CA SER A 5 -16.10 -9.26 -24.34
C SER A 5 -14.80 -8.99 -23.58
N LEU A 6 -14.52 -9.69 -22.47
CA LEU A 6 -13.32 -9.47 -21.66
C LEU A 6 -12.02 -9.89 -22.36
N ILE A 7 -12.10 -10.64 -23.47
CA ILE A 7 -10.92 -11.07 -24.24
C ILE A 7 -10.09 -9.89 -24.83
N HIS A 8 -10.67 -8.69 -24.85
CA HIS A 8 -10.03 -7.47 -25.34
C HIS A 8 -9.42 -6.60 -24.24
N GLU A 9 -9.54 -7.01 -22.98
CA GLU A 9 -8.96 -6.29 -21.85
C GLU A 9 -7.49 -6.63 -21.63
N THR A 10 -6.73 -5.75 -20.96
CA THR A 10 -5.34 -6.05 -20.60
C THR A 10 -5.19 -6.59 -19.18
N SER A 11 -6.16 -6.31 -18.28
CA SER A 11 -6.15 -6.81 -16.91
C SER A 11 -6.12 -8.34 -16.85
N PRO A 12 -5.15 -8.95 -16.14
CA PRO A 12 -5.13 -10.38 -15.88
C PRO A 12 -6.42 -10.89 -15.23
N TYR A 13 -6.99 -10.14 -14.30
CA TYR A 13 -8.25 -10.48 -13.63
C TYR A 13 -9.44 -10.52 -14.57
N LEU A 14 -9.50 -9.66 -15.58
CA LEU A 14 -10.59 -9.70 -16.56
C LEU A 14 -10.37 -10.83 -17.57
N LEU A 15 -9.13 -10.99 -18.05
CA LEU A 15 -8.76 -12.01 -19.03
C LEU A 15 -8.99 -13.44 -18.53
N GLN A 16 -8.75 -13.74 -17.25
CA GLN A 16 -9.02 -15.06 -16.67
C GLN A 16 -10.50 -15.45 -16.76
N HIS A 17 -11.43 -14.49 -16.92
CA HIS A 17 -12.86 -14.74 -17.03
C HIS A 17 -13.42 -14.64 -18.46
N ALA A 18 -12.55 -14.44 -19.46
CA ALA A 18 -12.95 -14.25 -20.85
C ALA A 18 -13.63 -15.49 -21.48
N HIS A 19 -13.46 -16.67 -20.86
CA HIS A 19 -14.03 -17.94 -21.33
C HIS A 19 -15.12 -18.51 -20.42
N ASN A 20 -15.52 -17.80 -19.36
CA ASN A 20 -16.65 -18.21 -18.53
C ASN A 20 -17.95 -18.23 -19.37
N PRO A 21 -18.91 -19.14 -19.05
CA PRO A 21 -20.21 -19.20 -19.72
C PRO A 21 -21.07 -17.96 -19.46
N VAL A 22 -20.82 -17.21 -18.37
CA VAL A 22 -21.42 -15.89 -18.17
C VAL A 22 -20.89 -14.92 -19.25
N ASP A 23 -21.81 -14.23 -19.94
CA ASP A 23 -21.53 -13.20 -20.94
C ASP A 23 -21.05 -11.92 -20.23
N TRP A 24 -19.77 -11.91 -19.87
CA TRP A 24 -19.15 -10.79 -19.19
C TRP A 24 -18.80 -9.65 -20.14
N HIS A 25 -19.07 -8.43 -19.66
CA HIS A 25 -18.59 -7.19 -20.25
C HIS A 25 -17.66 -6.44 -19.28
N PRO A 26 -16.67 -5.70 -19.79
CA PRO A 26 -15.96 -4.72 -18.96
C PRO A 26 -16.88 -3.54 -18.65
N TRP A 27 -16.53 -2.74 -17.64
CA TRP A 27 -17.23 -1.48 -17.39
C TRP A 27 -16.86 -0.46 -18.46
N ASN A 28 -17.77 -0.24 -19.41
CA ASN A 28 -17.59 0.73 -20.48
C ASN A 28 -18.94 1.31 -20.97
N ALA A 29 -18.87 2.33 -21.82
CA ALA A 29 -20.04 3.01 -22.36
C ALA A 29 -21.02 2.06 -23.07
N ASP A 30 -20.52 1.05 -23.78
CA ASP A 30 -21.33 0.09 -24.54
C ASP A 30 -22.12 -0.85 -23.63
N ALA A 31 -21.49 -1.40 -22.58
CA ALA A 31 -22.15 -2.26 -21.60
C ALA A 31 -23.22 -1.48 -20.82
N LEU A 32 -22.90 -0.26 -20.40
CA LEU A 32 -23.84 0.62 -19.71
C LEU A 32 -25.00 1.04 -20.62
N LYS A 33 -24.74 1.30 -21.91
CA LYS A 33 -25.78 1.59 -22.90
C LYS A 33 -26.67 0.36 -23.12
N LYS A 34 -26.09 -0.84 -23.24
CA LYS A 34 -26.82 -2.11 -23.37
C LYS A 34 -27.80 -2.30 -22.20
N ALA A 35 -27.38 -2.02 -20.96
CA ALA A 35 -28.26 -2.10 -19.78
C ALA A 35 -29.46 -1.15 -19.89
N ARG A 36 -29.23 0.10 -20.32
CA ARG A 36 -30.29 1.10 -20.52
C ARG A 36 -31.24 0.75 -21.66
N ASP A 37 -30.71 0.40 -22.83
CA ASP A 37 -31.50 0.07 -24.02
C ASP A 37 -32.40 -1.15 -23.78
N LEU A 38 -31.89 -2.16 -23.06
CA LEU A 38 -32.64 -3.38 -22.72
C LEU A 38 -33.54 -3.21 -21.49
N ASN A 39 -33.42 -2.11 -20.75
CA ASN A 39 -34.02 -1.92 -19.43
C ASN A 39 -33.78 -3.10 -18.48
N ARG A 40 -32.53 -3.59 -18.45
CA ARG A 40 -32.12 -4.75 -17.65
C ARG A 40 -31.17 -4.33 -16.53
N PRO A 41 -31.34 -4.89 -15.31
CA PRO A 41 -30.44 -4.61 -14.22
C PRO A 41 -29.02 -5.08 -14.56
N ILE A 42 -28.03 -4.43 -13.95
CA ILE A 42 -26.63 -4.80 -14.06
C ILE A 42 -26.30 -5.72 -12.89
N PHE A 43 -25.61 -6.83 -13.15
CA PHE A 43 -24.86 -7.53 -12.13
C PHE A 43 -23.40 -7.10 -12.23
N LEU A 44 -22.91 -6.38 -11.22
CA LEU A 44 -21.55 -5.91 -11.12
C LEU A 44 -20.75 -6.84 -10.19
N SER A 45 -19.70 -7.45 -10.72
CA SER A 45 -18.72 -8.24 -9.96
C SER A 45 -17.38 -7.53 -9.94
N VAL A 46 -16.91 -7.15 -8.75
CA VAL A 46 -15.61 -6.48 -8.55
C VAL A 46 -14.65 -7.40 -7.80
N GLY A 47 -13.41 -7.50 -8.29
CA GLY A 47 -12.34 -8.31 -7.70
C GLY A 47 -10.98 -7.96 -8.30
N TYR A 48 -9.98 -8.82 -8.09
CA TYR A 48 -8.62 -8.68 -8.59
C TYR A 48 -7.99 -10.07 -8.69
N SER A 49 -6.88 -10.18 -9.42
CA SER A 49 -6.31 -11.44 -9.92
C SER A 49 -5.81 -12.38 -8.83
N SER A 50 -5.24 -11.83 -7.76
CA SER A 50 -4.71 -12.57 -6.61
C SER A 50 -5.76 -12.88 -5.52
N CYS A 51 -7.05 -12.60 -5.77
CA CYS A 51 -8.13 -12.80 -4.81
C CYS A 51 -8.63 -14.26 -4.80
N HIS A 52 -8.23 -15.06 -3.79
CA HIS A 52 -8.67 -16.46 -3.65
C HIS A 52 -10.20 -16.63 -3.68
N TRP A 53 -10.95 -15.88 -2.86
CA TRP A 53 -12.42 -16.01 -2.81
C TRP A 53 -13.11 -15.59 -4.12
N CYS A 54 -12.45 -14.76 -4.94
CA CYS A 54 -12.95 -14.40 -6.25
C CYS A 54 -12.85 -15.60 -7.22
N HIS A 55 -11.76 -16.37 -7.15
CA HIS A 55 -11.59 -17.62 -7.89
C HIS A 55 -12.59 -18.69 -7.44
N VAL A 56 -12.76 -18.87 -6.12
CA VAL A 56 -13.74 -19.81 -5.56
C VAL A 56 -15.15 -19.52 -6.08
N MET A 57 -15.60 -18.26 -5.98
CA MET A 57 -16.92 -17.88 -6.48
C MET A 57 -17.04 -18.06 -8.00
N ALA A 58 -15.97 -17.81 -8.76
CA ALA A 58 -15.97 -18.02 -10.19
C ALA A 58 -16.17 -19.49 -10.56
N HIS A 59 -15.40 -20.40 -9.95
CA HIS A 59 -15.51 -21.84 -10.18
C HIS A 59 -16.86 -22.39 -9.72
N GLU A 60 -17.34 -21.98 -8.55
CA GLU A 60 -18.57 -22.54 -7.98
C GLU A 60 -19.84 -22.00 -8.64
N SER A 61 -19.83 -20.75 -9.12
CA SER A 61 -21.05 -20.08 -9.60
C SER A 61 -20.99 -19.57 -11.03
N PHE A 62 -19.89 -18.95 -11.47
CA PHE A 62 -19.81 -18.32 -12.79
C PHE A 62 -19.44 -19.29 -13.92
N GLU A 63 -18.97 -20.49 -13.58
CA GLU A 63 -18.69 -21.60 -14.50
C GLU A 63 -19.85 -22.59 -14.61
N ASP A 64 -20.88 -22.47 -13.77
CA ASP A 64 -22.10 -23.26 -13.88
C ASP A 64 -22.97 -22.75 -15.04
N GLU A 65 -23.18 -23.60 -16.04
CA GLU A 65 -23.93 -23.28 -17.26
C GLU A 65 -25.39 -22.88 -17.00
N GLN A 66 -26.05 -23.45 -15.97
CA GLN A 66 -27.45 -23.14 -15.67
C GLN A 66 -27.57 -21.77 -15.00
N ILE A 67 -26.67 -21.47 -14.06
CA ILE A 67 -26.57 -20.15 -13.44
C ILE A 67 -26.24 -19.11 -14.51
N ALA A 68 -25.24 -19.38 -15.34
CA ALA A 68 -24.80 -18.47 -16.40
C ALA A 68 -25.91 -18.17 -17.43
N GLN A 69 -26.63 -19.19 -17.90
CA GLN A 69 -27.76 -19.00 -18.82
C GLN A 69 -28.84 -18.10 -18.20
N PHE A 70 -29.17 -18.30 -16.92
CA PHE A 70 -30.11 -17.45 -16.23
C PHE A 70 -29.61 -16.01 -16.11
N MET A 71 -28.33 -15.82 -15.75
CA MET A 71 -27.72 -14.50 -15.64
C MET A 71 -27.76 -13.76 -16.98
N ASN A 72 -27.29 -14.40 -18.05
CA ASN A 72 -27.24 -13.85 -19.40
C ASN A 72 -28.63 -13.47 -19.96
N ALA A 73 -29.70 -14.11 -19.46
CA ALA A 73 -31.08 -13.79 -19.83
C ALA A 73 -31.71 -12.64 -19.02
N ASN A 74 -31.22 -12.36 -17.80
CA ASN A 74 -31.85 -11.39 -16.89
C ASN A 74 -31.01 -10.15 -16.55
N PHE A 75 -29.67 -10.24 -16.56
CA PHE A 75 -28.78 -9.14 -16.20
C PHE A 75 -27.84 -8.75 -17.35
N VAL A 76 -27.34 -7.52 -17.34
CA VAL A 76 -26.08 -7.18 -18.04
C VAL A 76 -24.94 -7.44 -17.05
N ASN A 77 -24.13 -8.45 -17.31
CA ASN A 77 -23.07 -8.87 -16.38
C ASN A 77 -21.81 -8.06 -16.66
N ILE A 78 -21.38 -7.26 -15.69
CA ILE A 78 -20.20 -6.41 -15.78
C ILE A 78 -19.17 -6.89 -14.77
N LYS A 79 -17.93 -7.09 -15.22
CA LYS A 79 -16.80 -7.47 -14.38
C LYS A 79 -15.77 -6.35 -14.34
N VAL A 80 -15.26 -6.06 -13.14
CA VAL A 80 -14.35 -4.95 -12.89
C VAL A 80 -13.15 -5.42 -12.06
N ASP A 81 -11.97 -5.06 -12.53
CA ASP A 81 -10.73 -5.13 -11.75
C ASP A 81 -10.64 -3.90 -10.83
N ARG A 82 -10.66 -4.12 -9.52
CA ARG A 82 -10.56 -3.02 -8.53
C ARG A 82 -9.23 -2.28 -8.62
N GLU A 83 -8.18 -2.94 -9.10
CA GLU A 83 -6.85 -2.35 -9.23
C GLU A 83 -6.77 -1.41 -10.43
N GLU A 84 -7.70 -1.50 -11.37
CA GLU A 84 -7.80 -0.56 -12.49
C GLU A 84 -8.90 0.47 -12.30
N ARG A 85 -9.95 0.12 -11.55
CA ARG A 85 -11.11 0.98 -11.25
C ARG A 85 -11.38 1.09 -9.75
N PRO A 86 -10.44 1.64 -8.96
CA PRO A 86 -10.62 1.83 -7.52
C PRO A 86 -11.77 2.79 -7.17
N ASP A 87 -12.16 3.67 -8.10
CA ASP A 87 -13.34 4.53 -7.98
C ASP A 87 -14.65 3.73 -7.92
N LEU A 88 -14.84 2.76 -8.81
CA LEU A 88 -16.01 1.89 -8.79
C LEU A 88 -16.01 1.00 -7.55
N ASP A 89 -14.85 0.44 -7.21
CA ASP A 89 -14.67 -0.38 -6.01
C ASP A 89 -15.07 0.39 -4.74
N ASP A 90 -14.58 1.62 -4.53
CA ASP A 90 -14.91 2.44 -3.36
C ASP A 90 -16.42 2.74 -3.25
N ILE A 91 -17.03 3.20 -4.35
CA ILE A 91 -18.46 3.53 -4.38
C ILE A 91 -19.31 2.32 -3.95
N TYR A 92 -19.01 1.15 -4.52
CA TYR A 92 -19.84 -0.03 -4.34
C TYR A 92 -19.48 -0.83 -3.08
N GLN A 93 -18.25 -0.73 -2.57
CA GLN A 93 -17.90 -1.21 -1.23
C GLN A 93 -18.66 -0.44 -0.15
N LYS A 94 -18.74 0.90 -0.26
CA LYS A 94 -19.56 1.71 0.65
C LYS A 94 -21.03 1.28 0.63
N ALA A 95 -21.58 1.06 -0.57
CA ALA A 95 -22.94 0.52 -0.70
C ALA A 95 -23.10 -0.85 -0.03
N CYS A 96 -22.12 -1.76 -0.17
CA CYS A 96 -22.13 -3.07 0.48
C CYS A 96 -22.05 -2.97 2.01
N GLN A 97 -21.18 -2.11 2.54
CA GLN A 97 -21.04 -1.87 3.98
C GLN A 97 -22.32 -1.30 4.57
N MET A 98 -22.98 -0.38 3.87
CA MET A 98 -24.27 0.17 4.30
C MET A 98 -25.40 -0.89 4.27
N ALA A 99 -25.37 -1.80 3.30
CA ALA A 99 -26.38 -2.86 3.16
C ALA A 99 -26.20 -4.00 4.18
N THR A 100 -24.95 -4.37 4.48
CA THR A 100 -24.64 -5.62 5.19
C THR A 100 -23.86 -5.44 6.49
N GLY A 101 -23.36 -4.23 6.76
CA GLY A 101 -22.42 -3.93 7.85
C GLY A 101 -20.98 -4.36 7.58
N GLN A 102 -20.70 -5.00 6.43
CA GLN A 102 -19.38 -5.51 6.06
C GLN A 102 -19.08 -5.23 4.57
N GLY A 103 -17.81 -5.29 4.20
CA GLY A 103 -17.35 -5.21 2.82
C GLY A 103 -16.30 -6.28 2.56
N GLY A 104 -15.80 -6.33 1.33
CA GLY A 104 -14.75 -7.28 0.94
C GLY A 104 -14.91 -7.76 -0.48
N TRP A 105 -14.04 -8.68 -0.89
CA TRP A 105 -14.05 -9.26 -2.23
C TRP A 105 -14.24 -10.79 -2.15
N PRO A 106 -14.94 -11.42 -3.12
CA PRO A 106 -15.57 -10.82 -4.30
C PRO A 106 -16.72 -9.90 -3.91
N LEU A 107 -16.87 -8.77 -4.58
CA LEU A 107 -17.97 -7.83 -4.36
C LEU A 107 -19.03 -8.06 -5.42
N SER A 108 -20.26 -8.34 -4.99
CA SER A 108 -21.40 -8.73 -5.80
C SER A 108 -22.54 -7.74 -5.64
N VAL A 109 -22.78 -6.92 -6.66
CA VAL A 109 -23.74 -5.80 -6.57
C VAL A 109 -24.73 -5.84 -7.72
N PHE A 110 -26.00 -5.60 -7.42
CA PHE A 110 -27.06 -5.50 -8.40
C PHE A 110 -27.48 -4.04 -8.53
N LEU A 111 -27.34 -3.51 -9.74
CA LEU A 111 -27.59 -2.10 -10.06
C LEU A 111 -28.79 -1.96 -10.99
N THR A 112 -29.49 -0.85 -10.86
CA THR A 112 -30.42 -0.38 -11.89
C THR A 112 -29.65 -0.03 -13.19
N PRO A 113 -30.33 0.09 -14.35
CA PRO A 113 -29.68 0.48 -15.62
C PRO A 113 -28.95 1.83 -15.58
N ASP A 114 -29.29 2.70 -14.62
CA ASP A 114 -28.64 3.97 -14.32
C ASP A 114 -27.65 3.86 -13.14
N GLN A 115 -27.11 2.66 -12.91
CA GLN A 115 -25.96 2.35 -12.05
C GLN A 115 -26.20 2.47 -10.53
N ARG A 116 -27.42 2.77 -10.07
CA ARG A 116 -27.73 2.87 -8.63
C ARG A 116 -27.85 1.48 -8.01
N PRO A 117 -27.16 1.19 -6.90
CA PRO A 117 -27.22 -0.13 -6.28
C PRO A 117 -28.57 -0.33 -5.59
N PHE A 118 -29.17 -1.51 -5.73
CA PHE A 118 -30.37 -1.89 -4.99
C PHE A 118 -30.19 -3.16 -4.16
N PHE A 119 -29.10 -3.89 -4.38
CA PHE A 119 -28.68 -5.03 -3.56
C PHE A 119 -27.15 -5.17 -3.62
N ALA A 120 -26.51 -5.52 -2.51
CA ALA A 120 -25.07 -5.71 -2.43
C ALA A 120 -24.73 -6.81 -1.42
N GLY A 121 -23.62 -7.50 -1.68
CA GLY A 121 -23.00 -8.45 -0.76
C GLY A 121 -21.64 -8.89 -1.27
N THR A 122 -20.99 -9.79 -0.55
CA THR A 122 -19.66 -10.29 -0.92
C THR A 122 -19.77 -11.65 -1.62
N TYR A 123 -19.33 -12.72 -0.94
CA TYR A 123 -19.41 -14.08 -1.39
C TYR A 123 -20.80 -14.69 -1.18
N PHE A 124 -21.30 -15.40 -2.19
CA PHE A 124 -22.52 -16.19 -2.12
C PHE A 124 -22.23 -17.64 -2.52
N PRO A 125 -22.63 -18.64 -1.72
CA PRO A 125 -22.42 -20.05 -2.06
C PRO A 125 -23.26 -20.46 -3.29
N PRO A 126 -22.89 -21.53 -4.01
CA PRO A 126 -23.64 -21.99 -5.18
C PRO A 126 -25.03 -22.51 -4.82
N LEU A 127 -25.17 -23.10 -3.62
CA LEU A 127 -26.39 -23.70 -3.11
C LEU A 127 -26.92 -22.98 -1.88
N ASP A 128 -28.22 -23.07 -1.65
CA ASP A 128 -28.87 -22.55 -0.44
C ASP A 128 -28.30 -23.28 0.79
N MET A 129 -27.74 -22.53 1.74
CA MET A 129 -27.12 -23.09 2.96
C MET A 129 -27.50 -22.27 4.19
N HIS A 130 -27.87 -22.96 5.28
CA HIS A 130 -28.14 -22.36 6.59
C HIS A 130 -29.08 -21.13 6.57
N GLY A 131 -30.13 -21.18 5.73
CA GLY A 131 -31.11 -20.09 5.60
C GLY A 131 -30.63 -18.91 4.73
N ARG A 132 -29.43 -18.98 4.15
CA ARG A 132 -28.92 -18.02 3.16
C ARG A 132 -29.19 -18.55 1.75
N PRO A 133 -29.72 -17.73 0.83
CA PRO A 133 -29.90 -18.15 -0.56
C PRO A 133 -28.54 -18.38 -1.22
N GLY A 134 -28.44 -19.45 -2.00
CA GLY A 134 -27.34 -19.63 -2.94
C GLY A 134 -27.44 -18.62 -4.08
N PHE A 135 -26.34 -18.45 -4.81
CA PHE A 135 -26.19 -17.39 -5.80
C PHE A 135 -27.28 -17.46 -6.90
N GLY A 136 -27.54 -18.65 -7.44
CA GLY A 136 -28.62 -18.83 -8.43
C GLY A 136 -30.02 -18.51 -7.90
N SER A 137 -30.31 -18.84 -6.63
CA SER A 137 -31.58 -18.50 -5.97
C SER A 137 -31.71 -17.00 -5.75
N LEU A 138 -30.61 -16.33 -5.37
CA LEU A 138 -30.55 -14.88 -5.23
C LEU A 138 -30.83 -14.18 -6.56
N CYS A 139 -30.13 -14.58 -7.64
CA CYS A 139 -30.35 -14.03 -8.98
C CYS A 139 -31.82 -14.12 -9.41
N ARG A 140 -32.49 -15.27 -9.19
CA ARG A 140 -33.91 -15.45 -9.49
C ARG A 140 -34.80 -14.47 -8.73
N ARG A 141 -34.58 -14.31 -7.42
CA ARG A 141 -35.37 -13.41 -6.57
C ARG A 141 -35.22 -11.95 -6.99
N LEU A 142 -34.01 -11.51 -7.31
CA LEU A 142 -33.74 -10.12 -7.71
C LEU A 142 -34.25 -9.82 -9.13
N ALA A 143 -34.13 -10.75 -10.06
CA ALA A 143 -34.72 -10.63 -11.40
C ALA A 143 -36.25 -10.53 -11.33
N GLN A 144 -36.90 -11.37 -10.50
CA GLN A 144 -38.34 -11.32 -10.27
C GLN A 144 -38.76 -9.99 -9.64
N ALA A 145 -38.02 -9.50 -8.65
CA ALA A 145 -38.31 -8.20 -8.01
C ALA A 145 -38.24 -7.03 -9.01
N TRP A 146 -37.28 -7.04 -9.94
CA TRP A 146 -37.19 -6.04 -11.01
C TRP A 146 -38.40 -6.08 -11.95
N GLN A 147 -38.88 -7.27 -12.30
CA GLN A 147 -40.02 -7.43 -13.21
C GLN A 147 -41.37 -7.13 -12.55
N GLU A 148 -41.59 -7.64 -11.34
CA GLU A 148 -42.90 -7.58 -10.67
C GLU A 148 -43.06 -6.35 -9.78
N LYS A 149 -41.97 -5.81 -9.24
CA LYS A 149 -41.98 -4.70 -8.26
C LYS A 149 -40.90 -3.63 -8.54
N PRO A 150 -40.81 -3.08 -9.77
CA PRO A 150 -39.78 -2.11 -10.13
C PRO A 150 -39.80 -0.83 -9.27
N GLY A 151 -40.98 -0.44 -8.75
CA GLY A 151 -41.12 0.70 -7.84
C GLY A 151 -40.40 0.51 -6.50
N ASP A 152 -40.48 -0.69 -5.93
CA ASP A 152 -39.79 -1.03 -4.67
C ASP A 152 -38.27 -1.05 -4.87
N VAL A 153 -37.81 -1.61 -6.00
CA VAL A 153 -36.39 -1.63 -6.37
C VAL A 153 -35.86 -0.21 -6.56
N THR A 154 -36.58 0.64 -7.29
CA THR A 154 -36.19 2.03 -7.53
C THR A 154 -36.14 2.83 -6.23
N LYS A 155 -37.09 2.60 -5.32
CA LYS A 155 -37.10 3.23 -4.00
C LYS A 155 -35.89 2.81 -3.16
N SER A 156 -35.57 1.51 -3.16
CA SER A 156 -34.36 1.02 -2.49
C SER A 156 -33.10 1.61 -3.11
N ALA A 157 -33.03 1.70 -4.44
CA ALA A 157 -31.90 2.28 -5.15
C ALA A 157 -31.71 3.77 -4.82
N GLN A 158 -32.81 4.52 -4.70
CA GLN A 158 -32.75 5.93 -4.30
C GLN A 158 -32.25 6.07 -2.87
N SER A 159 -32.69 5.22 -1.94
CA SER A 159 -32.18 5.25 -0.56
C SER A 159 -30.68 5.00 -0.47
N PHE A 160 -30.13 4.11 -1.30
CA PHE A 160 -28.68 3.94 -1.39
C PHE A 160 -27.99 5.18 -1.98
N ALA A 161 -28.50 5.73 -3.09
CA ALA A 161 -27.93 6.90 -3.74
C ALA A 161 -27.90 8.13 -2.80
N ASP A 162 -29.01 8.40 -2.10
CA ASP A 162 -29.09 9.50 -1.13
C ASP A 162 -28.09 9.32 0.01
N ALA A 163 -27.87 8.09 0.45
CA ALA A 163 -26.97 7.79 1.54
C ALA A 163 -25.49 7.78 1.10
N LEU A 164 -25.18 7.47 -0.16
CA LEU A 164 -23.86 7.67 -0.76
C LEU A 164 -23.54 9.15 -0.98
N GLN A 165 -24.54 9.99 -1.26
CA GLN A 165 -24.39 11.44 -1.43
C GLN A 165 -24.25 12.18 -0.10
N LYS A 166 -24.70 11.59 1.01
CA LYS A 166 -24.43 12.10 2.36
C LYS A 166 -22.94 11.92 2.66
N THR A 167 -22.18 12.88 2.16
CA THR A 167 -20.78 13.09 2.52
C THR A 167 -20.73 13.22 4.04
N GLU A 168 -19.87 12.46 4.72
CA GLU A 168 -19.59 12.75 6.13
C GLU A 168 -19.13 14.21 6.21
N PRO A 169 -19.83 15.07 6.98
CA PRO A 169 -19.37 16.43 7.15
C PRO A 169 -17.96 16.39 7.72
N ALA A 170 -17.06 17.22 7.18
CA ALA A 170 -15.81 17.51 7.86
C ALA A 170 -16.15 17.99 9.27
N SER A 171 -15.86 17.17 10.28
CA SER A 171 -16.02 17.56 11.66
C SER A 171 -14.76 18.36 12.01
N GLY A 172 -14.79 19.66 11.69
CA GLY A 172 -13.70 20.56 12.02
C GLY A 172 -13.31 20.40 13.49
N GLY A 173 -12.01 20.19 13.73
CA GLY A 173 -11.42 19.99 15.05
C GLY A 173 -10.26 20.94 15.30
N GLY A 174 -9.82 21.03 16.55
CA GLY A 174 -8.61 21.76 16.89
C GLY A 174 -7.38 21.08 16.30
N LEU A 175 -6.56 21.81 15.55
CA LEU A 175 -5.19 21.38 15.24
C LEU A 175 -4.32 21.60 16.47
N ASP A 176 -4.32 20.64 17.38
CA ASP A 176 -3.57 20.71 18.61
C ASP A 176 -2.94 19.38 19.03
N ARG A 177 -2.04 19.46 20.02
CA ARG A 177 -1.36 18.30 20.57
C ARG A 177 -2.31 17.32 21.27
N VAL A 178 -3.38 17.82 21.88
CA VAL A 178 -4.33 16.99 22.64
C VAL A 178 -4.99 15.96 21.72
N THR A 179 -5.30 16.36 20.50
CA THR A 179 -5.83 15.48 19.44
C THR A 179 -4.87 14.31 19.15
N LEU A 180 -3.56 14.56 19.07
CA LEU A 180 -2.55 13.50 18.89
C LEU A 180 -2.43 12.60 20.12
N ASP A 181 -2.51 13.18 21.33
CA ASP A 181 -2.45 12.43 22.58
C ASP A 181 -3.64 11.45 22.70
N GLU A 182 -4.85 11.89 22.37
CA GLU A 182 -6.07 11.06 22.32
C GLU A 182 -5.94 9.94 21.28
N ALA A 183 -5.53 10.29 20.05
CA ALA A 183 -5.32 9.33 18.97
C ALA A 183 -4.33 8.22 19.37
N ALA A 184 -3.19 8.58 19.95
CA ALA A 184 -2.17 7.61 20.35
C ALA A 184 -2.66 6.69 21.46
N MET A 185 -3.40 7.22 22.46
CA MET A 185 -3.98 6.43 23.53
C MET A 185 -5.01 5.42 23.01
N ASN A 186 -5.93 5.87 22.15
CA ASN A 186 -6.94 5.03 21.52
C ASN A 186 -6.29 3.91 20.69
N LEU A 187 -5.28 4.25 19.90
CA LEU A 187 -4.55 3.29 19.07
C LEU A 187 -3.81 2.24 19.90
N LEU A 188 -3.17 2.64 21.01
CA LEU A 188 -2.49 1.70 21.92
C LEU A 188 -3.48 0.77 22.63
N GLN A 189 -4.69 1.25 22.97
CA GLN A 189 -5.75 0.41 23.55
C GLN A 189 -6.25 -0.67 22.59
N MET A 190 -6.23 -0.42 21.28
CA MET A 190 -6.54 -1.41 20.24
C MET A 190 -5.40 -2.41 19.99
N GLY A 191 -4.22 -2.15 20.55
CA GLY A 191 -3.02 -2.94 20.34
C GLY A 191 -3.06 -4.31 21.03
N ASP A 192 -2.64 -5.35 20.30
CA ASP A 192 -2.41 -6.68 20.84
C ASP A 192 -1.10 -6.68 21.64
N SER A 193 -1.23 -6.59 22.96
CA SER A 193 -0.09 -6.58 23.87
C SER A 193 0.70 -7.90 23.89
N THR A 194 0.18 -8.99 23.33
CA THR A 194 0.85 -10.30 23.30
C THR A 194 1.68 -10.47 22.03
N TYR A 195 1.06 -10.27 20.87
CA TYR A 195 1.66 -10.52 19.55
C TYR A 195 1.99 -9.25 18.76
N GLY A 196 1.76 -8.06 19.31
CA GLY A 196 1.93 -6.79 18.59
C GLY A 196 0.91 -6.62 17.46
N GLY A 197 0.80 -5.44 16.86
CA GLY A 197 -0.22 -5.11 15.87
C GLY A 197 -1.58 -4.82 16.49
N PHE A 198 -2.57 -4.55 15.66
CA PHE A 198 -3.85 -4.02 16.10
C PHE A 198 -4.98 -5.04 15.89
N GLY A 199 -5.92 -5.07 16.83
CA GLY A 199 -7.09 -5.94 16.75
C GLY A 199 -6.77 -7.43 16.89
N SER A 200 -7.77 -8.25 16.57
CA SER A 200 -7.70 -9.71 16.55
C SER A 200 -7.38 -10.25 15.15
N ALA A 201 -7.44 -11.58 14.98
CA ALA A 201 -7.38 -12.21 13.67
C ALA A 201 -8.60 -11.83 12.78
N PRO A 202 -8.42 -11.65 11.45
CA PRO A 202 -7.14 -11.57 10.72
C PRO A 202 -6.41 -10.24 10.98
N LYS A 203 -5.07 -10.23 10.86
CA LYS A 203 -4.22 -9.07 11.16
C LYS A 203 -3.47 -8.54 9.95
N PHE A 204 -3.58 -7.23 9.75
CA PHE A 204 -2.88 -6.46 8.71
C PHE A 204 -1.71 -5.66 9.31
N PRO A 205 -0.65 -5.37 8.51
CA PRO A 205 0.51 -4.59 8.94
C PRO A 205 0.19 -3.21 9.55
N ASN A 206 -0.77 -2.49 8.97
CA ASN A 206 -1.18 -1.13 9.38
C ASN A 206 0.03 -0.18 9.58
N THR A 207 0.87 -0.07 8.55
CA THR A 207 2.18 0.59 8.60
C THR A 207 2.11 2.07 9.01
N ALA A 208 1.06 2.77 8.61
CA ALA A 208 0.86 4.18 8.96
C ALA A 208 0.62 4.37 10.48
N CYS A 209 -0.13 3.45 11.11
CA CYS A 209 -0.31 3.42 12.56
C CYS A 209 1.02 3.17 13.29
N VAL A 210 1.86 2.28 12.76
CA VAL A 210 3.20 2.00 13.32
C VAL A 210 4.09 3.25 13.25
N SER A 211 4.16 3.92 12.10
CA SER A 211 4.91 5.18 11.94
C SER A 211 4.39 6.27 12.88
N PHE A 212 3.07 6.40 13.03
CA PHE A 212 2.49 7.38 13.95
C PHE A 212 2.94 7.12 15.40
N LEU A 213 2.93 5.86 15.85
CA LEU A 213 3.39 5.52 17.20
C LEU A 213 4.88 5.83 17.42
N PHE A 214 5.75 5.68 16.41
CA PHE A 214 7.15 6.11 16.50
C PHE A 214 7.28 7.63 16.63
N ARG A 215 6.55 8.40 15.80
CA ARG A 215 6.52 9.86 15.86
C ARG A 215 6.03 10.35 17.21
N TYR A 216 4.90 9.80 17.66
CA TYR A 216 4.29 10.15 18.93
C TYR A 216 5.18 9.81 20.12
N ALA A 217 5.85 8.64 20.12
CA ALA A 217 6.78 8.25 21.19
C ALA A 217 7.89 9.29 21.40
N GLY A 218 8.48 9.79 20.31
CA GLY A 218 9.49 10.85 20.34
C GLY A 218 8.92 12.19 20.81
N MET A 219 7.80 12.61 20.23
CA MET A 219 7.13 13.88 20.57
C MET A 219 6.66 13.94 22.04
N ALA A 220 6.09 12.85 22.55
CA ALA A 220 5.53 12.78 23.90
C ALA A 220 6.57 12.40 24.96
N GLY A 221 7.77 11.95 24.58
CA GLY A 221 8.76 11.39 25.50
C GLY A 221 8.26 10.14 26.21
N MET A 222 7.41 9.33 25.55
CA MET A 222 6.78 8.13 26.12
C MET A 222 7.23 6.87 25.37
N PRO A 223 8.29 6.17 25.84
CA PRO A 223 8.89 5.05 25.11
C PRO A 223 7.94 3.90 24.79
N ARG A 224 6.94 3.64 25.65
CA ARG A 224 6.00 2.52 25.52
C ARG A 224 5.30 2.42 24.15
N PHE A 225 5.04 3.54 23.50
CA PHE A 225 4.39 3.57 22.19
C PHE A 225 5.35 3.06 21.11
N GLY A 226 6.60 3.50 21.16
CA GLY A 226 7.68 3.00 20.31
C GLY A 226 8.00 1.53 20.59
N GLU A 227 8.03 1.12 21.86
CA GLU A 227 8.26 -0.29 22.24
C GLU A 227 7.17 -1.22 21.68
N PHE A 228 5.90 -0.80 21.71
CA PHE A 228 4.80 -1.54 21.10
C PHE A 228 4.95 -1.65 19.58
N ALA A 229 5.31 -0.55 18.90
CA ALA A 229 5.59 -0.54 17.46
C ALA A 229 6.77 -1.46 17.10
N LEU A 230 7.88 -1.41 17.84
CA LEU A 230 9.03 -2.32 17.67
C LEU A 230 8.64 -3.78 17.89
N LYS A 231 7.82 -4.06 18.91
CA LYS A 231 7.29 -5.42 19.17
C LYS A 231 6.46 -5.93 17.99
N THR A 232 5.61 -5.08 17.43
CA THR A 232 4.79 -5.38 16.25
C THR A 232 5.67 -5.81 15.08
N LEU A 233 6.68 -4.99 14.73
CA LEU A 233 7.61 -5.31 13.64
C LEU A 233 8.38 -6.60 13.92
N ARG A 234 8.92 -6.80 15.13
CA ARG A 234 9.62 -8.07 15.46
C ARG A 234 8.72 -9.28 15.30
N LYS A 235 7.45 -9.19 15.70
CA LYS A 235 6.50 -10.29 15.60
C LYS A 235 6.10 -10.60 14.16
N MET A 236 5.90 -9.57 13.33
CA MET A 236 5.67 -9.76 11.90
C MET A 236 6.87 -10.42 11.21
N ALA A 237 8.09 -9.89 11.38
CA ALA A 237 9.29 -10.43 10.73
C ALA A 237 9.68 -11.84 11.21
N ARG A 238 9.34 -12.20 12.45
CA ARG A 238 9.55 -13.55 13.00
C ARG A 238 8.42 -14.52 12.66
N GLY A 239 7.26 -14.01 12.22
CA GLY A 239 6.12 -14.81 11.81
C GLY A 239 6.28 -15.45 10.43
N GLY A 240 5.28 -16.21 10.01
CA GLY A 240 5.21 -16.77 8.66
C GLY A 240 4.69 -15.78 7.62
N MET A 241 4.20 -14.60 8.05
CA MET A 241 3.91 -13.48 7.14
C MET A 241 5.16 -12.97 6.40
N PHE A 242 6.32 -13.03 7.03
CA PHE A 242 7.57 -12.70 6.36
C PHE A 242 8.18 -13.96 5.76
N ASP A 243 8.46 -13.94 4.46
CA ASP A 243 9.13 -15.05 3.78
C ASP A 243 10.58 -15.16 4.26
N GLN A 244 10.81 -16.10 5.18
CA GLN A 244 12.09 -16.27 5.86
C GLN A 244 13.27 -16.56 4.90
N LEU A 245 12.99 -17.13 3.73
CA LEU A 245 13.99 -17.49 2.72
C LEU A 245 14.21 -16.35 1.71
N GLY A 246 13.16 -15.97 1.00
CA GLY A 246 13.23 -15.04 -0.13
C GLY A 246 13.11 -13.57 0.29
N GLY A 247 12.62 -13.29 1.48
CA GLY A 247 12.19 -11.97 1.86
C GLY A 247 10.86 -11.57 1.21
N GLY A 248 10.44 -10.36 1.53
CA GLY A 248 9.11 -9.89 1.22
C GLY A 248 8.06 -10.37 2.22
N PHE A 249 7.02 -9.58 2.35
CA PHE A 249 5.87 -9.84 3.22
C PHE A 249 4.70 -10.29 2.37
N HIS A 250 3.98 -11.27 2.92
CA HIS A 250 2.62 -11.59 2.53
C HIS A 250 1.66 -10.51 3.05
N ARG A 251 0.50 -10.34 2.39
CA ARG A 251 -0.40 -9.20 2.62
C ARG A 251 -0.92 -9.11 4.05
N TYR A 252 -1.43 -10.21 4.60
CA TYR A 252 -1.98 -10.24 5.96
C TYR A 252 -1.88 -11.63 6.59
N SER A 253 -2.08 -11.71 7.91
CA SER A 253 -2.08 -12.96 8.67
C SER A 253 -3.52 -13.36 8.98
N THR A 254 -3.88 -14.62 8.73
CA THR A 254 -5.17 -15.19 9.11
C THR A 254 -5.31 -15.38 10.61
N ASP A 255 -4.18 -15.49 11.33
CA ASP A 255 -4.15 -15.62 12.78
C ASP A 255 -3.60 -14.37 13.49
N ALA A 256 -3.74 -14.35 14.82
CA ALA A 256 -3.30 -13.23 15.64
C ALA A 256 -1.78 -13.19 15.88
N ARG A 257 -1.08 -14.29 15.60
CA ARG A 257 0.34 -14.53 15.93
C ARG A 257 1.29 -14.14 14.81
N TRP A 258 0.77 -13.77 13.65
CA TRP A 258 1.52 -13.54 12.40
C TRP A 258 2.09 -14.82 11.79
N LEU A 259 1.55 -15.99 12.15
CA LEU A 259 2.09 -17.28 11.71
C LEU A 259 1.55 -17.68 10.34
N VAL A 260 0.23 -17.77 10.18
CA VAL A 260 -0.39 -18.21 8.92
C VAL A 260 -0.72 -17.01 8.04
N PRO A 261 0.01 -16.76 6.94
CA PRO A 261 -0.33 -15.69 6.01
C PRO A 261 -1.52 -16.08 5.13
N HIS A 262 -2.14 -15.07 4.52
CA HIS A 262 -2.64 -15.25 3.17
C HIS A 262 -1.48 -15.03 2.20
N PHE A 263 -1.17 -16.04 1.37
CA PHE A 263 0.14 -16.13 0.71
C PHE A 263 0.35 -15.14 -0.46
N GLU A 264 -0.65 -14.33 -0.76
CA GLU A 264 -0.57 -13.19 -1.66
C GLU A 264 0.57 -12.24 -1.25
N LYS A 265 1.35 -11.76 -2.23
CA LYS A 265 2.36 -10.71 -2.02
C LYS A 265 2.06 -9.51 -2.92
N MET A 266 1.78 -8.38 -2.29
CA MET A 266 1.46 -7.13 -2.99
C MET A 266 2.65 -6.19 -3.02
N LEU A 267 2.81 -5.44 -4.12
CA LEU A 267 3.87 -4.44 -4.24
C LEU A 267 3.74 -3.37 -3.15
N TYR A 268 2.51 -2.91 -2.88
CA TYR A 268 2.30 -1.85 -1.90
C TYR A 268 2.65 -2.29 -0.47
N ASP A 269 2.38 -3.54 -0.07
CA ASP A 269 2.78 -4.05 1.25
C ASP A 269 4.32 -4.07 1.33
N ASN A 270 4.95 -4.57 0.27
CA ASN A 270 6.40 -4.67 0.15
C ASN A 270 7.09 -3.32 -0.10
N ALA A 271 6.33 -2.25 -0.30
CA ALA A 271 6.81 -0.88 -0.33
C ALA A 271 6.60 -0.16 1.02
N LEU A 272 5.43 -0.31 1.63
CA LEU A 272 5.07 0.38 2.87
C LEU A 272 5.77 -0.21 4.09
N ILE A 273 5.82 -1.53 4.21
CA ILE A 273 6.40 -2.22 5.37
C ILE A 273 7.89 -1.89 5.56
N PRO A 274 8.78 -1.98 4.56
CA PRO A 274 10.21 -1.73 4.77
C PRO A 274 10.50 -0.31 5.26
N VAL A 275 9.63 0.67 5.01
CA VAL A 275 9.76 2.03 5.58
C VAL A 275 9.71 1.97 7.12
N ASN A 276 8.79 1.21 7.72
CA ASN A 276 8.76 1.07 9.18
C ASN A 276 10.02 0.39 9.74
N TYR A 277 10.60 -0.55 9.00
CA TYR A 277 11.86 -1.19 9.40
C TYR A 277 13.05 -0.25 9.26
N ALA A 278 13.05 0.65 8.27
CA ALA A 278 14.03 1.73 8.16
C ALA A 278 13.93 2.67 9.36
N GLU A 279 12.71 3.13 9.71
CA GLU A 279 12.46 3.96 10.89
C GLU A 279 12.91 3.25 12.19
N ALA A 280 12.54 1.99 12.36
CA ALA A 280 12.95 1.18 13.52
C ALA A 280 14.48 1.02 13.62
N TYR A 281 15.17 0.85 12.49
CA TYR A 281 16.63 0.83 12.45
C TYR A 281 17.22 2.19 12.83
N GLN A 282 16.68 3.30 12.33
CA GLN A 282 17.16 4.64 12.68
C GLN A 282 17.00 4.95 14.18
N ILE A 283 15.91 4.47 14.79
CA ILE A 283 15.61 4.62 16.22
C ILE A 283 16.52 3.73 17.08
N THR A 284 16.66 2.45 16.74
CA THR A 284 17.27 1.44 17.62
C THR A 284 18.72 1.10 17.29
N LYS A 285 19.14 1.35 16.05
CA LYS A 285 20.39 0.86 15.43
C LYS A 285 20.54 -0.66 15.42
N ASP A 286 19.45 -1.41 15.67
CA ASP A 286 19.50 -2.87 15.68
C ASP A 286 19.56 -3.42 14.24
N PRO A 287 20.63 -4.15 13.86
CA PRO A 287 20.81 -4.67 12.50
C PRO A 287 19.71 -5.64 12.06
N PHE A 288 18.93 -6.20 13.00
CA PHE A 288 17.75 -7.00 12.67
C PHE A 288 16.79 -6.25 11.74
N TYR A 289 16.46 -4.99 12.06
CA TYR A 289 15.48 -4.23 11.27
C TYR A 289 16.04 -3.86 9.88
N LEU A 290 17.33 -3.48 9.82
CA LEU A 290 18.03 -3.23 8.55
C LEU A 290 18.05 -4.49 7.68
N GLY A 291 18.28 -5.67 8.26
CA GLY A 291 18.27 -6.94 7.56
C GLY A 291 16.90 -7.28 6.95
N VAL A 292 15.82 -7.07 7.70
CA VAL A 292 14.45 -7.30 7.21
C VAL A 292 14.08 -6.32 6.10
N MET A 293 14.43 -5.04 6.26
CA MET A 293 14.23 -4.03 5.21
C MET A 293 14.96 -4.43 3.93
N LYS A 294 16.26 -4.76 4.00
CA LYS A 294 17.06 -5.17 2.85
C LYS A 294 16.50 -6.40 2.16
N LYS A 295 16.16 -7.46 2.92
CA LYS A 295 15.54 -8.67 2.35
C LYS A 295 14.22 -8.38 1.63
N THR A 296 13.43 -7.44 2.13
CA THR A 296 12.16 -7.04 1.53
C THR A 296 12.38 -6.27 0.22
N LEU A 297 13.26 -5.26 0.21
CA LEU A 297 13.59 -4.52 -1.00
C LEU A 297 14.30 -5.39 -2.04
N ASP A 298 15.16 -6.32 -1.61
CA ASP A 298 15.84 -7.27 -2.49
C ASP A 298 14.86 -8.27 -3.11
N PHE A 299 13.78 -8.64 -2.41
CA PHE A 299 12.66 -9.38 -3.01
C PHE A 299 11.98 -8.55 -4.11
N VAL A 300 11.63 -7.29 -3.84
CA VAL A 300 11.00 -6.40 -4.84
C VAL A 300 11.86 -6.27 -6.09
N LEU A 301 13.18 -6.03 -5.92
CA LEU A 301 14.12 -5.93 -7.05
C LEU A 301 14.29 -7.23 -7.82
N ARG A 302 14.26 -8.38 -7.14
CA ARG A 302 14.52 -9.69 -7.74
C ARG A 302 13.30 -10.27 -8.45
N GLU A 303 12.11 -10.10 -7.87
CA GLU A 303 10.91 -10.85 -8.27
C GLU A 303 9.78 -9.98 -8.81
N MET A 304 9.76 -8.67 -8.51
CA MET A 304 8.66 -7.79 -8.91
C MET A 304 9.07 -6.75 -9.96
N ARG A 305 10.34 -6.68 -10.34
CA ARG A 305 10.84 -5.65 -11.26
C ARG A 305 10.55 -6.00 -12.71
N ASP A 306 9.96 -5.04 -13.43
CA ASP A 306 9.81 -5.08 -14.88
C ASP A 306 11.10 -4.68 -15.59
N SER A 307 11.32 -5.25 -16.77
CA SER A 307 12.50 -4.97 -17.62
C SER A 307 12.60 -3.51 -18.08
N GLY A 308 11.48 -2.79 -18.17
CA GLY A 308 11.41 -1.37 -18.52
C GLY A 308 11.72 -0.42 -17.35
N GLY A 309 11.81 -0.93 -16.12
CA GLY A 309 12.16 -0.14 -14.92
C GLY A 309 11.03 0.03 -13.91
N GLY A 310 9.78 -0.28 -14.28
CA GLY A 310 8.65 -0.34 -13.36
C GLY A 310 8.65 -1.61 -12.48
N PHE A 311 7.58 -1.77 -11.71
CA PHE A 311 7.34 -2.90 -10.83
C PHE A 311 5.91 -3.44 -11.00
N TYR A 312 5.81 -4.76 -11.08
CA TYR A 312 4.58 -5.53 -11.18
C TYR A 312 3.76 -5.45 -9.89
N SER A 313 2.45 -5.64 -9.98
CA SER A 313 1.52 -5.32 -8.90
C SER A 313 1.47 -6.40 -7.81
N ALA A 314 1.43 -7.67 -8.18
CA ALA A 314 1.18 -8.74 -7.21
C ALA A 314 1.63 -10.15 -7.64
N TYR A 315 1.85 -11.02 -6.66
CA TYR A 315 1.82 -12.47 -6.82
C TYR A 315 0.56 -13.04 -6.16
N ASP A 316 -0.06 -14.01 -6.85
CA ASP A 316 -1.21 -14.78 -6.37
C ASP A 316 -0.88 -15.54 -5.06
N ALA A 317 -1.92 -15.81 -4.28
CA ALA A 317 -1.83 -16.68 -3.11
C ALA A 317 -1.74 -18.16 -3.52
N ASP A 318 -2.32 -18.50 -4.67
CA ASP A 318 -2.45 -19.87 -5.15
C ASP A 318 -1.33 -20.26 -6.14
N SER A 319 -0.83 -21.49 -5.98
CA SER A 319 0.03 -22.17 -6.95
C SER A 319 -0.32 -23.65 -7.01
N GLU A 320 -0.30 -24.26 -8.20
CA GLU A 320 -0.72 -25.67 -8.37
C GLU A 320 -2.15 -25.96 -7.89
N GLY A 321 -3.04 -24.95 -7.89
CA GLY A 321 -4.45 -25.08 -7.49
C GLY A 321 -4.69 -25.10 -5.98
N ALA A 322 -3.70 -24.75 -5.16
CA ALA A 322 -3.86 -24.59 -3.72
C ALA A 322 -3.02 -23.42 -3.17
N GLU A 323 -3.52 -22.78 -2.11
CA GLU A 323 -2.85 -21.67 -1.45
C GLU A 323 -1.50 -22.11 -0.84
N GLY A 324 -0.46 -21.29 -0.92
CA GLY A 324 0.76 -21.46 -0.12
C GLY A 324 1.68 -22.65 -0.45
N THR A 325 1.36 -23.46 -1.48
CA THR A 325 2.16 -24.64 -1.88
C THR A 325 3.60 -24.27 -2.24
N TYR A 326 3.80 -23.13 -2.92
CA TYR A 326 5.13 -22.62 -3.27
C TYR A 326 6.01 -22.34 -2.04
N TYR A 327 5.43 -21.82 -0.95
CA TYR A 327 6.16 -21.27 0.20
C TYR A 327 6.39 -22.27 1.34
N THR A 328 5.59 -23.33 1.43
CA THR A 328 5.61 -24.28 2.56
C THR A 328 6.48 -25.51 2.31
N TRP A 329 6.91 -26.18 3.38
CA TRP A 329 7.86 -27.30 3.34
C TRP A 329 7.42 -28.48 4.19
N LYS A 330 7.71 -29.70 3.75
CA LYS A 330 7.71 -30.86 4.66
C LYS A 330 9.08 -31.00 5.31
N LYS A 331 9.11 -31.47 6.56
CA LYS A 331 10.37 -31.75 7.25
C LYS A 331 11.24 -32.79 6.54
N SER A 332 10.62 -33.79 5.90
CA SER A 332 11.33 -34.77 5.08
C SER A 332 12.05 -34.13 3.90
N GLU A 333 11.38 -33.22 3.18
CA GLU A 333 11.97 -32.45 2.07
C GLU A 333 13.21 -31.68 2.55
N ILE A 334 13.09 -30.98 3.69
CA ILE A 334 14.19 -30.22 4.30
C ILE A 334 15.35 -31.14 4.70
N ARG A 335 15.07 -32.30 5.31
CA ARG A 335 16.11 -33.28 5.69
C ARG A 335 16.85 -33.84 4.49
N ASP A 336 16.12 -34.21 3.43
CA ASP A 336 16.71 -34.77 2.21
C ASP A 336 17.65 -33.76 1.54
N MET A 337 17.27 -32.48 1.52
CA MET A 337 18.12 -31.43 0.99
C MET A 337 19.27 -31.09 1.91
N LEU A 338 19.02 -30.76 3.18
CA LEU A 338 20.03 -30.16 4.06
C LEU A 338 20.96 -31.18 4.72
N GLY A 339 20.56 -32.45 4.82
CA GLY A 339 21.33 -33.50 5.47
C GLY A 339 21.61 -33.18 6.94
N LYS A 340 22.89 -33.18 7.33
CA LYS A 340 23.31 -32.96 8.73
C LYS A 340 22.93 -31.58 9.30
N ASP A 341 22.72 -30.59 8.43
CA ASP A 341 22.39 -29.23 8.85
C ASP A 341 20.87 -29.04 9.07
N ALA A 342 20.07 -30.06 8.73
CA ALA A 342 18.62 -30.01 8.79
C ALA A 342 18.07 -29.81 10.20
N ASP A 343 18.64 -30.46 11.22
CA ASP A 343 18.09 -30.41 12.58
C ASP A 343 18.24 -29.00 13.19
N LEU A 344 19.39 -28.34 12.98
CA LEU A 344 19.60 -26.94 13.40
C LEU A 344 18.62 -26.02 12.68
N PHE A 345 18.46 -26.18 11.36
CA PHE A 345 17.54 -25.39 10.55
C PHE A 345 16.09 -25.58 11.00
N CYS A 346 15.66 -26.83 11.19
CA CYS A 346 14.30 -27.17 11.60
C CYS A 346 13.98 -26.62 12.99
N LEU A 347 14.93 -26.68 13.92
CA LEU A 347 14.75 -26.12 15.26
C LEU A 347 14.59 -24.59 15.21
N TYR A 348 15.43 -23.91 14.41
CA TYR A 348 15.35 -22.45 14.29
C TYR A 348 14.05 -21.98 13.61
N TYR A 349 13.60 -22.68 12.57
CA TYR A 349 12.43 -22.29 11.78
C TYR A 349 11.12 -23.00 12.14
N ASP A 350 11.05 -23.60 13.33
CA ASP A 350 9.86 -24.30 13.86
C ASP A 350 9.26 -25.36 12.91
N VAL A 351 10.14 -26.15 12.28
CA VAL A 351 9.77 -27.23 11.36
C VAL A 351 9.59 -28.54 12.12
N THR A 352 8.35 -29.04 12.15
CA THR A 352 7.97 -30.28 12.84
C THR A 352 7.52 -31.35 11.85
N ASP A 353 7.45 -32.62 12.29
CA ASP A 353 7.00 -33.72 11.42
C ASP A 353 5.52 -33.61 11.04
N GLY A 354 4.69 -32.95 11.87
CA GLY A 354 3.28 -32.67 11.58
C GLY A 354 3.01 -31.34 10.88
N GLY A 355 4.05 -30.51 10.71
CA GLY A 355 3.89 -29.15 10.22
C GLY A 355 3.23 -28.20 11.22
N ASN A 356 3.09 -26.94 10.82
CA ASN A 356 2.32 -25.91 11.53
C ASN A 356 1.13 -25.39 10.71
N TRP A 357 0.94 -25.91 9.49
CA TRP A 357 -0.16 -25.58 8.59
C TRP A 357 -0.41 -26.71 7.58
N GLU A 358 -1.60 -27.32 7.63
CA GLU A 358 -2.04 -28.36 6.67
C GLU A 358 -1.04 -29.51 6.43
N GLY A 359 -0.36 -29.98 7.48
CA GLY A 359 0.66 -31.05 7.37
C GLY A 359 2.00 -30.61 6.77
N ARG A 360 2.18 -29.30 6.53
CA ARG A 360 3.41 -28.64 6.07
C ARG A 360 3.83 -27.57 7.07
N SER A 361 5.05 -27.09 6.94
CA SER A 361 5.60 -26.00 7.75
C SER A 361 5.70 -24.72 6.93
N ILE A 362 5.09 -23.67 7.45
CA ILE A 362 5.44 -22.29 7.18
C ILE A 362 6.66 -21.97 8.04
N LEU A 363 7.75 -21.51 7.42
CA LEU A 363 8.95 -21.16 8.15
C LEU A 363 8.68 -19.91 8.98
N CYS A 364 8.93 -19.99 10.28
CA CYS A 364 8.83 -18.86 11.22
C CYS A 364 9.89 -19.02 12.30
N ASN A 365 10.27 -17.96 12.99
CA ASN A 365 11.30 -18.05 14.03
C ASN A 365 10.86 -17.41 15.34
N ASN A 366 10.57 -18.24 16.34
CA ASN A 366 10.29 -17.79 17.71
C ASN A 366 11.47 -17.96 18.68
N LEU A 367 12.61 -18.47 18.21
CA LEU A 367 13.79 -18.74 19.03
C LEU A 367 14.93 -17.77 18.72
N ASP A 368 15.72 -17.43 19.74
CA ASP A 368 16.95 -16.68 19.53
C ASP A 368 18.06 -17.61 19.05
N LEU A 369 18.90 -17.12 18.14
CA LEU A 369 19.95 -17.90 17.50
C LEU A 369 20.93 -18.49 18.53
N SER A 370 21.26 -17.73 19.57
CA SER A 370 22.12 -18.16 20.67
C SER A 370 21.59 -19.40 21.39
N ALA A 371 20.27 -19.50 21.60
CA ALA A 371 19.65 -20.66 22.23
C ALA A 371 19.71 -21.90 21.34
N VAL A 372 19.45 -21.73 20.04
CA VAL A 372 19.55 -22.82 19.05
C VAL A 372 20.99 -23.30 18.91
N ALA A 373 21.95 -22.37 18.83
CA ALA A 373 23.37 -22.67 18.75
C ALA A 373 23.86 -23.47 19.97
N PHE A 374 23.45 -23.03 21.17
CA PHE A 374 23.74 -23.75 22.42
C PHE A 374 23.16 -25.17 22.42
N HIS A 375 21.89 -25.34 22.02
CA HIS A 375 21.24 -26.66 21.95
C HIS A 375 21.94 -27.60 20.95
N CYS A 376 22.40 -27.06 19.82
CA CYS A 376 23.08 -27.82 18.78
C CYS A 376 24.59 -28.01 19.04
N GLY A 377 25.13 -27.45 20.13
CA GLY A 377 26.55 -27.57 20.48
C GLY A 377 27.51 -26.88 19.50
N VAL A 378 27.07 -25.80 18.85
CA VAL A 378 27.88 -25.03 17.88
C VAL A 378 28.00 -23.56 18.31
N PRO A 379 29.09 -22.85 17.96
CA PRO A 379 29.17 -21.41 18.16
C PRO A 379 28.06 -20.65 17.41
N GLU A 380 27.56 -19.56 17.97
CA GLU A 380 26.47 -18.75 17.38
C GLU A 380 26.81 -18.25 15.97
N ALA A 381 28.04 -17.76 15.76
CA ALA A 381 28.52 -17.35 14.43
C ALA A 381 28.47 -18.51 13.41
N ARG A 382 28.81 -19.73 13.85
CA ARG A 382 28.74 -20.91 13.00
C ARG A 382 27.30 -21.32 12.71
N ALA A 383 26.40 -21.21 13.69
CA ALA A 383 24.97 -21.43 13.47
C ALA A 383 24.40 -20.43 12.45
N ALA A 384 24.80 -19.16 12.51
CA ALA A 384 24.41 -18.15 11.52
C ALA A 384 24.84 -18.54 10.09
N GLU A 385 26.11 -18.92 9.90
CA GLU A 385 26.63 -19.38 8.60
C GLU A 385 25.88 -20.62 8.07
N ILE A 386 25.55 -21.57 8.96
CA ILE A 386 24.78 -22.76 8.60
C ILE A 386 23.38 -22.36 8.13
N LEU A 387 22.68 -21.51 8.88
CA LEU A 387 21.34 -21.05 8.52
C LEU A 387 21.33 -20.29 7.20
N GLU A 388 22.31 -19.42 6.95
CA GLU A 388 22.43 -18.68 5.68
C GLU A 388 22.62 -19.64 4.49
N SER A 389 23.55 -20.60 4.63
CA SER A 389 23.80 -21.63 3.61
C SER A 389 22.55 -22.48 3.34
N CYS A 390 21.87 -22.93 4.40
CA CYS A 390 20.64 -23.71 4.29
C CYS A 390 19.51 -22.91 3.62
N SER A 391 19.31 -21.65 4.02
CA SER A 391 18.29 -20.78 3.44
C SER A 391 18.53 -20.53 1.96
N LYS A 392 19.79 -20.34 1.53
CA LYS A 392 20.14 -20.20 0.12
C LYS A 392 19.79 -21.46 -0.69
N ARG A 393 20.16 -22.63 -0.19
CA ARG A 393 19.88 -23.92 -0.87
C ARG A 393 18.39 -24.19 -0.99
N LEU A 394 17.62 -23.89 0.06
CA LEU A 394 16.16 -24.02 0.04
C LEU A 394 15.51 -22.99 -0.90
N LEU A 395 16.03 -21.77 -0.96
CA LEU A 395 15.54 -20.76 -1.90
C LEU A 395 15.80 -21.20 -3.35
N GLU A 396 16.99 -21.72 -3.65
CA GLU A 396 17.32 -22.30 -4.96
C GLU A 396 16.38 -23.46 -5.32
N ALA A 397 16.14 -24.38 -4.38
CA ALA A 397 15.20 -25.49 -4.57
C ALA A 397 13.73 -25.02 -4.73
N ARG A 398 13.34 -23.93 -4.06
CA ARG A 398 12.00 -23.33 -4.23
C ARG A 398 11.83 -22.75 -5.63
N GLY A 399 12.89 -22.16 -6.20
CA GLY A 399 12.86 -21.58 -7.55
C GLY A 399 12.59 -22.58 -8.68
N SER A 400 12.66 -23.90 -8.43
CA SER A 400 12.27 -24.93 -9.40
C SER A 400 10.82 -25.40 -9.27
N ARG A 401 10.05 -24.88 -8.30
CA ARG A 401 8.61 -25.17 -8.15
C ARG A 401 7.79 -24.31 -9.10
N GLN A 402 6.53 -24.67 -9.34
CA GLN A 402 5.61 -23.79 -10.05
C GLN A 402 5.39 -22.51 -9.22
N MET A 403 5.76 -21.37 -9.80
CA MET A 403 5.54 -20.07 -9.16
C MET A 403 4.05 -19.72 -9.10
N PRO A 404 3.62 -18.95 -8.08
CA PRO A 404 2.32 -18.31 -8.09
C PRO A 404 2.15 -17.41 -9.31
N GLY A 405 0.89 -17.19 -9.71
CA GLY A 405 0.56 -16.30 -10.83
C GLY A 405 1.09 -14.89 -10.58
N LEU A 406 1.70 -14.28 -11.60
CA LEU A 406 2.19 -12.90 -11.55
C LEU A 406 1.17 -11.97 -12.20
N ASP A 407 0.68 -10.99 -11.45
CA ASP A 407 -0.02 -9.85 -12.02
C ASP A 407 1.01 -8.82 -12.50
N ALA A 408 1.30 -8.86 -13.79
CA ALA A 408 2.31 -8.02 -14.42
C ALA A 408 1.82 -6.59 -14.73
N LYS A 409 0.67 -6.15 -14.19
CA LYS A 409 0.26 -4.75 -14.29
C LYS A 409 1.22 -3.86 -13.51
N VAL A 410 1.53 -2.70 -14.07
CA VAL A 410 2.29 -1.62 -13.41
C VAL A 410 1.29 -0.53 -13.06
N LEU A 411 1.13 -0.24 -11.77
CA LEU A 411 0.24 0.82 -11.26
C LEU A 411 1.07 2.01 -10.79
N THR A 412 0.73 3.22 -11.23
CA THR A 412 1.48 4.45 -10.89
C THR A 412 1.61 4.65 -9.39
N SER A 413 0.50 4.58 -8.65
CA SER A 413 0.48 4.72 -7.19
C SER A 413 1.41 3.72 -6.48
N TRP A 414 1.33 2.43 -6.81
CA TRP A 414 2.12 1.40 -6.10
C TRP A 414 3.60 1.49 -6.45
N ASN A 415 3.93 1.88 -7.68
CA ASN A 415 5.28 2.14 -8.12
C ASN A 415 5.87 3.37 -7.43
N ALA A 416 5.07 4.42 -7.22
CA ALA A 416 5.49 5.57 -6.43
C ALA A 416 5.81 5.19 -4.97
N LEU A 417 4.99 4.34 -4.34
CA LEU A 417 5.31 3.81 -3.01
C LEU A 417 6.62 3.01 -3.01
N ALA A 418 6.85 2.18 -4.03
CA ALA A 418 8.09 1.42 -4.17
C ALA A 418 9.31 2.35 -4.33
N VAL A 419 9.18 3.45 -5.09
CA VAL A 419 10.23 4.48 -5.20
C VAL A 419 10.54 5.09 -3.84
N THR A 420 9.52 5.49 -3.06
CA THR A 420 9.72 5.96 -1.68
C THR A 420 10.45 4.92 -0.84
N ALA A 421 10.04 3.66 -0.88
CA ALA A 421 10.66 2.57 -0.12
C ALA A 421 12.14 2.38 -0.48
N LEU A 422 12.47 2.43 -1.77
CA LEU A 422 13.83 2.33 -2.29
C LEU A 422 14.69 3.54 -1.91
N ALA A 423 14.14 4.76 -1.98
CA ALA A 423 14.81 5.98 -1.56
C ALA A 423 15.15 5.93 -0.05
N ARG A 424 14.20 5.52 0.80
CA ARG A 424 14.42 5.32 2.24
C ARG A 424 15.42 4.20 2.50
N GLY A 425 15.33 3.10 1.74
CA GLY A 425 16.28 1.99 1.78
C GLY A 425 17.71 2.41 1.46
N TYR A 426 17.91 3.23 0.41
CA TYR A 426 19.21 3.82 0.11
C TYR A 426 19.69 4.69 1.27
N ARG A 427 18.85 5.62 1.75
CA ARG A 427 19.22 6.56 2.83
C ARG A 427 19.77 5.84 4.05
N VAL A 428 19.12 4.79 4.53
CA VAL A 428 19.57 4.11 5.76
C VAL A 428 20.68 3.07 5.54
N SER A 429 20.91 2.63 4.30
CA SER A 429 21.84 1.53 4.02
C SER A 429 23.06 1.88 3.18
N GLY A 430 23.02 3.01 2.45
CA GLY A 430 24.02 3.39 1.45
C GLY A 430 24.09 2.49 0.22
N ASP A 431 23.15 1.54 0.03
CA ASP A 431 23.21 0.60 -1.09
C ASP A 431 22.65 1.23 -2.37
N GLN A 432 23.56 1.61 -3.27
CA GLN A 432 23.28 2.32 -4.52
C GLN A 432 22.26 1.60 -5.42
N LYS A 433 22.11 0.28 -5.32
CA LYS A 433 21.14 -0.47 -6.13
C LYS A 433 19.70 0.01 -5.89
N TYR A 434 19.38 0.47 -4.68
CA TYR A 434 18.05 0.97 -4.36
C TYR A 434 17.79 2.32 -5.02
N LEU A 435 18.72 3.28 -4.91
CA LEU A 435 18.59 4.58 -5.57
C LEU A 435 18.50 4.44 -7.09
N ASN A 436 19.36 3.60 -7.68
CA ASN A 436 19.33 3.34 -9.13
C ASN A 436 17.98 2.76 -9.60
N ALA A 437 17.39 1.86 -8.82
CA ALA A 437 16.08 1.31 -9.13
C ALA A 437 14.95 2.34 -8.95
N ALA A 438 15.03 3.20 -7.93
CA ALA A 438 14.07 4.29 -7.72
C ALA A 438 14.06 5.28 -8.90
N VAL A 439 15.26 5.74 -9.33
CA VAL A 439 15.39 6.65 -10.49
C VAL A 439 14.92 5.98 -11.77
N SER A 440 15.30 4.71 -12.00
CA SER A 440 14.85 3.94 -13.18
C SER A 440 13.32 3.81 -13.24
N CYS A 441 12.65 3.68 -12.09
CA CYS A 441 11.19 3.62 -12.03
C CYS A 441 10.55 5.00 -12.30
N LEU A 442 11.11 6.09 -11.77
CA LEU A 442 10.63 7.44 -12.08
C LEU A 442 10.78 7.76 -13.58
N ASP A 443 11.89 7.37 -14.21
CA ASP A 443 12.09 7.50 -15.65
C ASP A 443 11.05 6.70 -16.45
N PHE A 444 10.75 5.47 -16.01
CA PHE A 444 9.69 4.65 -16.59
C PHE A 444 8.32 5.34 -16.48
N LEU A 445 7.94 5.79 -15.29
CA LEU A 445 6.66 6.48 -15.07
C LEU A 445 6.56 7.75 -15.90
N ARG A 446 7.65 8.53 -16.02
CA ARG A 446 7.66 9.75 -16.84
C ARG A 446 7.48 9.44 -18.32
N LYS A 447 8.07 8.35 -18.81
CA LYS A 447 8.07 7.98 -20.22
C LYS A 447 6.77 7.30 -20.65
N GLU A 448 6.31 6.33 -19.86
CA GLU A 448 5.22 5.41 -20.25
C GLU A 448 3.88 5.82 -19.62
N MET A 449 3.88 6.44 -18.43
CA MET A 449 2.65 6.76 -17.69
C MET A 449 2.25 8.24 -17.77
N TYR A 450 3.15 9.13 -18.20
CA TYR A 450 2.85 10.55 -18.34
C TYR A 450 2.76 10.94 -19.83
N VAL A 451 1.56 10.83 -20.39
CA VAL A 451 1.29 10.97 -21.84
C VAL A 451 0.45 12.22 -22.08
N ASP A 452 0.86 13.07 -23.02
CA ASP A 452 0.15 14.30 -23.41
C ASP A 452 -0.25 15.21 -22.23
N GLY A 453 0.60 15.27 -21.21
CA GLY A 453 0.33 16.03 -19.99
C GLY A 453 -0.76 15.42 -19.12
N ARG A 454 -0.96 14.09 -19.16
CA ARG A 454 -1.84 13.36 -18.26
C ARG A 454 -1.08 12.21 -17.63
N LEU A 455 -1.26 12.05 -16.32
CA LEU A 455 -0.79 10.88 -15.62
C LEU A 455 -1.84 9.77 -15.77
N LEU A 456 -1.39 8.60 -16.18
CA LEU A 456 -2.21 7.40 -16.33
C LEU A 456 -2.01 6.45 -15.15
N HIS A 457 -2.98 5.59 -14.92
CA HIS A 457 -3.06 4.75 -13.74
C HIS A 457 -2.40 3.38 -13.94
N SER A 458 -2.75 2.68 -15.02
CA SER A 458 -2.40 1.27 -15.26
C SER A 458 -1.62 1.10 -16.56
N TYR A 459 -0.56 0.31 -16.53
CA TYR A 459 0.21 -0.08 -17.71
C TYR A 459 0.42 -1.57 -17.76
N LYS A 460 0.20 -2.12 -18.95
CA LYS A 460 0.51 -3.51 -19.25
C LYS A 460 0.71 -3.70 -20.74
N ASP A 461 1.64 -4.58 -21.11
CA ASP A 461 1.91 -4.99 -22.49
C ASP A 461 2.15 -3.81 -23.47
N GLY A 462 2.86 -2.76 -23.01
CA GLY A 462 3.20 -1.60 -23.84
C GLY A 462 2.14 -0.50 -23.89
N SER A 463 1.04 -0.63 -23.16
CA SER A 463 -0.06 0.33 -23.17
C SER A 463 -0.36 0.85 -21.77
N ALA A 464 -0.19 2.16 -21.57
CA ALA A 464 -0.78 2.87 -20.44
C ALA A 464 -2.25 3.22 -20.72
N ARG A 465 -3.10 3.07 -19.72
CA ARG A 465 -4.54 3.34 -19.80
C ARG A 465 -5.07 3.87 -18.47
N ILE A 466 -6.27 4.46 -18.56
CA ILE A 466 -7.06 4.99 -17.45
C ILE A 466 -6.43 6.25 -16.88
N ASP A 467 -7.20 7.33 -16.81
CA ASP A 467 -6.76 8.58 -16.20
C ASP A 467 -6.43 8.36 -14.72
N GLY A 468 -5.28 8.89 -14.27
CA GLY A 468 -4.77 8.72 -12.92
C GLY A 468 -5.72 9.25 -11.84
N TYR A 469 -5.77 8.51 -10.74
CA TYR A 469 -6.52 8.85 -9.54
C TYR A 469 -5.73 9.78 -8.61
N LEU A 470 -6.38 10.23 -7.55
CA LEU A 470 -5.77 11.06 -6.49
C LEU A 470 -4.48 10.45 -5.96
N GLU A 471 -4.50 9.14 -5.69
CA GLU A 471 -3.36 8.40 -5.14
C GLU A 471 -2.17 8.37 -6.10
N ASP A 472 -2.40 8.22 -7.41
CA ASP A 472 -1.33 8.23 -8.40
C ASP A 472 -0.55 9.55 -8.36
N HIS A 473 -1.27 10.67 -8.29
CA HIS A 473 -0.67 12.01 -8.25
C HIS A 473 -0.02 12.29 -6.90
N ALA A 474 -0.72 12.02 -5.80
CA ALA A 474 -0.24 12.30 -4.45
C ALA A 474 0.98 11.46 -4.08
N TYR A 475 0.97 10.17 -4.42
CA TYR A 475 2.07 9.28 -4.10
C TYR A 475 3.28 9.60 -4.98
N LEU A 476 3.08 9.84 -6.28
CA LEU A 476 4.17 10.18 -7.20
C LEU A 476 4.82 11.51 -6.83
N ALA A 477 4.04 12.53 -6.45
CA ALA A 477 4.59 13.80 -5.97
C ALA A 477 5.51 13.58 -4.74
N ASN A 478 5.09 12.76 -3.77
CA ASN A 478 5.93 12.45 -2.61
C ASN A 478 7.16 11.61 -2.98
N ALA A 479 7.03 10.64 -3.88
CA ALA A 479 8.13 9.79 -4.32
C ALA A 479 9.22 10.59 -5.07
N LEU A 480 8.80 11.54 -5.92
CA LEU A 480 9.69 12.49 -6.58
C LEU A 480 10.47 13.32 -5.55
N LEU A 481 9.79 13.81 -4.51
CA LEU A 481 10.43 14.57 -3.43
C LEU A 481 11.36 13.68 -2.57
N ASP A 482 11.01 12.42 -2.33
CA ASP A 482 11.87 11.48 -1.59
C ASP A 482 13.17 11.17 -2.35
N VAL A 483 13.11 11.05 -3.68
CA VAL A 483 14.32 10.93 -4.52
C VAL A 483 15.05 12.26 -4.60
N PHE A 484 14.35 13.39 -4.76
CA PHE A 484 14.95 14.73 -4.79
C PHE A 484 15.77 15.06 -3.54
N GLU A 485 15.29 14.66 -2.35
CA GLU A 485 16.01 14.80 -1.08
C GLU A 485 17.41 14.14 -1.09
N ILE A 486 17.61 13.10 -1.89
CA ILE A 486 18.83 12.30 -1.95
C ILE A 486 19.65 12.59 -3.22
N CYS A 487 18.95 12.88 -4.32
CA CYS A 487 19.49 13.15 -5.64
C CYS A 487 18.74 14.38 -6.18
N PRO A 488 19.25 15.61 -5.93
CA PRO A 488 18.51 16.86 -6.07
C PRO A 488 18.45 17.35 -7.52
N ASP A 489 18.02 16.47 -8.42
CA ASP A 489 17.72 16.85 -9.80
C ASP A 489 16.50 17.79 -9.81
N PRO A 490 16.63 19.04 -10.28
CA PRO A 490 15.54 20.00 -10.32
C PRO A 490 14.30 19.51 -11.08
N ARG A 491 14.47 18.57 -12.02
CA ARG A 491 13.36 17.97 -12.77
C ARG A 491 12.37 17.23 -11.87
N HIS A 492 12.84 16.60 -10.79
CA HIS A 492 11.96 15.92 -9.84
C HIS A 492 11.10 16.92 -9.05
N LEU A 493 11.69 18.01 -8.54
CA LEU A 493 10.96 19.05 -7.82
C LEU A 493 9.95 19.76 -8.73
N LEU A 494 10.33 20.06 -9.98
CA LEU A 494 9.44 20.68 -10.96
C LEU A 494 8.25 19.79 -11.31
N TRP A 495 8.47 18.49 -11.49
CA TRP A 495 7.37 17.57 -11.77
C TRP A 495 6.47 17.36 -10.54
N ALA A 496 7.04 17.32 -9.33
CA ALA A 496 6.26 17.27 -8.10
C ALA A 496 5.38 18.53 -7.93
N LEU A 497 5.88 19.71 -8.29
CA LEU A 497 5.10 20.96 -8.33
C LEU A 497 3.94 20.87 -9.35
N GLU A 498 4.21 20.39 -10.56
CA GLU A 498 3.18 20.20 -11.59
C GLU A 498 2.05 19.27 -11.11
N LEU A 499 2.40 18.19 -10.41
CA LEU A 499 1.42 17.29 -9.80
C LEU A 499 0.68 17.95 -8.62
N GLY A 500 1.37 18.75 -7.80
CA GLY A 500 0.79 19.52 -6.71
C GLY A 500 -0.26 20.54 -7.19
N GLU A 501 0.04 21.26 -8.27
CA GLU A 501 -0.90 22.19 -8.90
C GLU A 501 -2.11 21.48 -9.48
N ARG A 502 -1.94 20.30 -10.08
CA ARG A 502 -3.07 19.46 -10.56
C ARG A 502 -3.94 18.96 -9.42
N LEU A 503 -3.35 18.46 -8.35
CA LEU A 503 -4.08 18.06 -7.15
C LEU A 503 -4.93 19.22 -6.61
N ALA A 504 -4.37 20.43 -6.54
CA ALA A 504 -5.10 21.62 -6.11
C ALA A 504 -6.19 22.08 -7.10
N GLY A 505 -5.95 21.96 -8.41
CA GLY A 505 -6.87 22.45 -9.45
C GLY A 505 -7.98 21.46 -9.86
N ASP A 506 -7.71 20.16 -9.77
CA ASP A 506 -8.56 19.13 -10.34
C ASP A 506 -9.20 18.24 -9.27
N PHE A 507 -8.58 18.05 -8.11
CA PHE A 507 -9.03 17.11 -7.08
C PHE A 507 -9.54 17.78 -5.80
N TRP A 508 -9.03 18.97 -5.46
CA TRP A 508 -9.41 19.69 -4.24
C TRP A 508 -10.88 20.14 -4.26
N ASP A 509 -11.58 19.88 -3.15
CA ASP A 509 -12.90 20.42 -2.86
C ASP A 509 -12.80 21.43 -1.69
N PRO A 510 -12.95 22.74 -1.97
CA PRO A 510 -12.91 23.75 -0.91
C PRO A 510 -14.09 23.69 0.05
N ASP A 511 -15.24 23.13 -0.35
CA ASP A 511 -16.45 23.12 0.49
C ASP A 511 -16.33 22.14 1.66
N SER A 512 -15.66 21.01 1.43
CA SER A 512 -15.40 20.00 2.47
C SER A 512 -13.95 19.97 2.95
N ALA A 513 -13.09 20.83 2.41
CA ALA A 513 -11.65 20.84 2.65
C ALA A 513 -10.99 19.46 2.48
N SER A 514 -11.32 18.75 1.40
CA SER A 514 -10.78 17.41 1.10
C SER A 514 -10.69 17.17 -0.40
N PHE A 515 -10.02 16.09 -0.80
CA PHE A 515 -9.76 15.73 -2.18
C PHE A 515 -10.69 14.61 -2.66
N PHE A 516 -11.23 14.78 -3.87
CA PHE A 516 -11.91 13.73 -4.61
C PHE A 516 -10.93 12.68 -5.11
N MET A 517 -11.40 11.44 -5.30
CA MET A 517 -10.57 10.34 -5.82
C MET A 517 -10.23 10.47 -7.31
N THR A 518 -11.11 11.07 -8.10
CA THR A 518 -10.94 11.26 -9.54
C THR A 518 -10.72 12.73 -9.87
N SER A 519 -10.18 13.07 -11.05
CA SER A 519 -10.16 14.46 -11.55
C SER A 519 -11.58 14.94 -11.92
N LYS A 520 -11.79 16.26 -12.01
CA LYS A 520 -13.05 16.85 -12.50
C LYS A 520 -13.40 16.43 -13.94
N ASP A 521 -12.38 16.10 -14.74
CA ASP A 521 -12.53 15.69 -16.14
C ASP A 521 -12.58 14.16 -16.34
N HIS A 522 -12.60 13.39 -15.24
CA HIS A 522 -12.68 11.92 -15.26
C HIS A 522 -14.09 11.43 -15.65
N GLU A 523 -14.26 10.12 -15.81
CA GLU A 523 -15.58 9.52 -16.08
C GLU A 523 -16.57 9.90 -14.96
N GLN A 524 -17.75 10.40 -15.35
CA GLN A 524 -18.79 10.79 -14.40
C GLN A 524 -19.57 9.56 -13.95
N LEU A 525 -19.42 9.20 -12.68
CA LEU A 525 -20.14 8.13 -12.00
C LEU A 525 -21.29 8.68 -11.15
N ILE A 526 -22.05 7.78 -10.49
CA ILE A 526 -23.22 8.17 -9.66
C ILE A 526 -22.87 9.12 -8.50
N VAL A 527 -21.63 9.05 -8.01
CA VAL A 527 -21.03 9.99 -7.05
C VAL A 527 -19.54 10.10 -7.36
N ARG A 528 -18.93 11.23 -6.97
CA ARG A 528 -17.46 11.40 -7.00
C ARG A 528 -16.94 11.16 -5.59
N PRO A 529 -16.38 9.98 -5.28
CA PRO A 529 -16.02 9.63 -3.91
C PRO A 529 -14.81 10.42 -3.42
N LYS A 530 -14.69 10.48 -2.09
CA LYS A 530 -13.49 10.90 -1.37
C LYS A 530 -13.02 9.73 -0.53
N ASN A 531 -11.73 9.40 -0.64
CA ASN A 531 -11.08 8.39 0.18
C ASN A 531 -10.27 9.09 1.28
N SER A 532 -10.81 9.11 2.50
CA SER A 532 -10.20 9.75 3.67
C SER A 532 -9.63 8.76 4.69
N TYR A 533 -9.88 7.46 4.52
CA TYR A 533 -9.44 6.45 5.47
C TYR A 533 -8.26 5.66 4.92
N ASP A 534 -7.30 5.40 5.79
CA ASP A 534 -6.28 4.40 5.54
C ASP A 534 -6.93 3.01 5.53
N LEU A 535 -6.66 2.25 4.47
CA LEU A 535 -6.98 0.83 4.38
C LEU A 535 -5.67 0.05 4.34
N SER A 536 -5.53 -0.90 3.41
CA SER A 536 -4.21 -1.47 3.10
C SER A 536 -3.23 -0.45 2.49
N LEU A 537 -3.77 0.68 2.00
CA LEU A 537 -3.04 1.81 1.45
C LEU A 537 -3.33 3.07 2.28
N PRO A 538 -2.36 3.98 2.45
CA PRO A 538 -2.63 5.31 3.00
C PRO A 538 -3.69 6.07 2.20
N SER A 539 -4.57 6.83 2.84
CA SER A 539 -5.59 7.55 2.09
C SER A 539 -4.95 8.57 1.12
N GLY A 540 -5.46 8.65 -0.11
CA GLY A 540 -5.03 9.66 -1.07
C GLY A 540 -5.13 11.09 -0.52
N ASN A 541 -6.11 11.34 0.37
CA ASN A 541 -6.27 12.62 1.06
C ASN A 541 -5.08 12.95 1.97
N SER A 542 -4.67 12.00 2.83
CA SER A 542 -3.55 12.19 3.75
C SER A 542 -2.23 12.38 2.99
N VAL A 543 -2.01 11.59 1.94
CA VAL A 543 -0.77 11.67 1.17
C VAL A 543 -0.72 12.94 0.30
N ALA A 544 -1.87 13.41 -0.20
CA ALA A 544 -1.96 14.70 -0.89
C ALA A 544 -1.63 15.86 0.06
N ALA A 545 -2.19 15.86 1.28
CA ALA A 545 -1.86 16.86 2.31
C ALA A 545 -0.35 16.89 2.62
N LEU A 546 0.31 15.73 2.70
CA LEU A 546 1.76 15.65 2.86
C LEU A 546 2.50 16.25 1.65
N ALA A 547 2.10 15.91 0.42
CA ALA A 547 2.73 16.45 -0.79
C ALA A 547 2.67 17.97 -0.80
N MET A 548 1.48 18.53 -0.50
CA MET A 548 1.27 19.97 -0.41
C MET A 548 2.14 20.64 0.63
N LEU A 549 2.22 20.05 1.83
CA LEU A 549 3.07 20.57 2.90
C LEU A 549 4.55 20.54 2.49
N ARG A 550 5.04 19.45 1.90
CA ARG A 550 6.43 19.36 1.44
C ARG A 550 6.75 20.37 0.33
N LEU A 551 5.85 20.55 -0.64
CA LEU A 551 6.01 21.54 -1.71
C LEU A 551 5.99 22.97 -1.19
N HIS A 552 5.18 23.25 -0.15
CA HIS A 552 5.20 24.53 0.52
C HIS A 552 6.60 24.85 1.08
N HIS A 553 7.21 23.90 1.79
CA HIS A 553 8.53 24.08 2.40
C HIS A 553 9.68 24.08 1.37
N LEU A 554 9.71 23.10 0.47
CA LEU A 554 10.84 22.92 -0.47
C LEU A 554 10.82 23.88 -1.66
N ALA A 555 9.64 24.33 -2.09
CA ALA A 555 9.47 25.15 -3.28
C ALA A 555 8.75 26.48 -3.05
N HIS A 556 8.45 26.83 -1.79
CA HIS A 556 7.74 28.06 -1.42
C HIS A 556 6.41 28.24 -2.17
N ALA A 557 5.56 27.21 -2.10
CA ALA A 557 4.22 27.20 -2.67
C ALA A 557 3.14 27.48 -1.59
N PRO A 558 2.82 28.76 -1.28
CA PRO A 558 1.94 29.12 -0.16
C PRO A 558 0.51 28.62 -0.31
N GLU A 559 -0.05 28.62 -1.52
CA GLU A 559 -1.41 28.12 -1.75
C GLU A 559 -1.53 26.61 -1.47
N LEU A 560 -0.49 25.84 -1.81
CA LEU A 560 -0.44 24.42 -1.48
C LEU A 560 -0.34 24.24 0.05
N GLY A 561 0.47 25.04 0.73
CA GLY A 561 0.55 25.06 2.20
C GLY A 561 -0.81 25.32 2.87
N ARG A 562 -1.57 26.30 2.35
CA ARG A 562 -2.93 26.60 2.83
C ARG A 562 -3.90 25.43 2.62
N ILE A 563 -3.82 24.75 1.48
CA ILE A 563 -4.62 23.54 1.22
C ILE A 563 -4.24 22.42 2.18
N ALA A 564 -2.94 22.22 2.44
CA ALA A 564 -2.46 21.23 3.40
C ALA A 564 -3.04 21.47 4.80
N GLU A 565 -2.94 22.71 5.31
CA GLU A 565 -3.50 23.10 6.60
C GLU A 565 -5.01 22.82 6.67
N GLN A 566 -5.78 23.22 5.65
CA GLN A 566 -7.23 22.97 5.59
C GLN A 566 -7.56 21.48 5.57
N ALA A 567 -6.82 20.69 4.80
CA ALA A 567 -7.00 19.25 4.69
C ALA A 567 -6.73 18.54 6.02
N VAL A 568 -5.68 18.92 6.75
CA VAL A 568 -5.36 18.35 8.07
C VAL A 568 -6.40 18.80 9.10
N ALA A 569 -6.76 20.09 9.14
CA ALA A 569 -7.73 20.64 10.09
C ALA A 569 -9.11 19.98 9.98
N SER A 570 -9.57 19.72 8.75
CA SER A 570 -10.88 19.13 8.47
C SER A 570 -11.03 17.68 8.97
N GLN A 571 -9.90 16.97 9.11
CA GLN A 571 -9.86 15.55 9.48
C GLN A 571 -9.33 15.31 10.90
N ALA A 572 -8.81 16.34 11.58
CA ALA A 572 -8.16 16.24 12.88
C ALA A 572 -9.03 15.51 13.93
N ARG A 573 -10.31 15.90 14.05
CA ARG A 573 -11.23 15.30 15.03
C ARG A 573 -11.51 13.83 14.72
N THR A 574 -11.90 13.52 13.48
CA THR A 574 -12.18 12.14 13.06
C THR A 574 -10.95 11.26 13.21
N ALA A 575 -9.75 11.80 12.96
CA ALA A 575 -8.49 11.10 13.17
C ALA A 575 -8.21 10.78 14.64
N ALA A 576 -8.59 11.64 15.59
CA ALA A 576 -8.49 11.32 17.02
C ALA A 576 -9.53 10.30 17.50
N GLU A 577 -10.76 10.39 17.00
CA GLU A 577 -11.85 9.47 17.34
C GLU A 577 -11.64 8.07 16.72
N ASN A 578 -11.03 7.98 15.54
CA ASN A 578 -10.74 6.73 14.82
C ASN A 578 -9.28 6.68 14.32
N PRO A 579 -8.27 6.60 15.20
CA PRO A 579 -6.88 6.67 14.79
C PRO A 579 -6.42 5.50 13.92
N PHE A 580 -7.08 4.35 14.03
CA PHE A 580 -6.77 3.17 13.22
C PHE A 580 -6.98 3.42 11.71
N GLY A 581 -8.02 4.18 11.35
CA GLY A 581 -8.30 4.55 9.96
C GLY A 581 -7.61 5.83 9.49
N PHE A 582 -6.78 6.48 10.31
CA PHE A 582 -6.17 7.79 10.00
C PHE A 582 -4.70 7.87 10.40
N GLY A 583 -4.01 6.73 10.55
CA GLY A 583 -2.60 6.68 10.97
C GLY A 583 -1.68 7.59 10.14
N TYR A 584 -1.89 7.67 8.82
CA TYR A 584 -1.10 8.51 7.93
C TYR A 584 -1.46 9.99 8.11
N MET A 585 -2.75 10.32 8.22
CA MET A 585 -3.17 11.69 8.53
C MET A 585 -2.59 12.18 9.86
N LEU A 586 -2.55 11.32 10.88
CA LEU A 586 -1.93 11.61 12.17
C LEU A 586 -0.41 11.83 12.06
N CYS A 587 0.27 11.12 11.16
CA CYS A 587 1.67 11.42 10.82
C CYS A 587 1.82 12.82 10.22
N VAL A 588 0.95 13.20 9.28
CA VAL A 588 0.97 14.53 8.64
C VAL A 588 0.63 15.64 9.64
N MET A 589 -0.37 15.41 10.49
CA MET A 589 -0.74 16.32 11.57
C MET A 589 0.41 16.52 12.57
N SER A 590 1.09 15.44 12.96
CA SER A 590 2.27 15.50 13.82
C SER A 590 3.41 16.30 13.19
N LEU A 591 3.65 16.13 11.89
CA LEU A 591 4.65 16.89 11.13
C LEU A 591 4.27 18.39 11.08
N TYR A 592 3.01 18.70 10.74
CA TYR A 592 2.50 20.06 10.67
C TYR A 592 2.63 20.79 12.01
N LEU A 593 2.17 20.18 13.10
CA LEU A 593 2.21 20.79 14.44
C LEU A 593 3.62 20.97 14.99
N HIS A 594 4.59 20.17 14.53
CA HIS A 594 5.98 20.33 14.93
C HIS A 594 6.65 21.56 14.32
N GLY A 595 6.16 22.00 13.15
CA GLY A 595 6.86 22.94 12.27
C GLY A 595 8.07 22.24 11.63
N PRO A 596 7.94 21.73 10.39
CA PRO A 596 9.00 20.96 9.74
C PRO A 596 10.32 21.71 9.68
N GLU A 597 11.42 20.99 9.89
CA GLU A 597 12.77 21.52 9.72
C GLU A 597 13.29 21.18 8.32
N GLU A 598 13.77 22.18 7.58
CA GLU A 598 14.41 21.94 6.30
C GLU A 598 15.93 21.88 6.51
N ILE A 599 16.53 20.72 6.22
CA ILE A 599 17.96 20.46 6.39
C ILE A 599 18.60 20.46 5.01
N LEU A 600 19.51 21.40 4.75
CA LEU A 600 20.29 21.45 3.51
C LEU A 600 21.72 21.04 3.80
N VAL A 601 22.19 19.97 3.17
CA VAL A 601 23.59 19.55 3.19
C VAL A 601 24.23 19.94 1.88
N LEU A 602 25.25 20.79 1.91
CA LEU A 602 26.06 21.14 0.74
C LEU A 602 27.39 20.42 0.83
N ASN A 603 27.81 19.77 -0.27
CA ASN A 603 29.03 18.96 -0.34
C ASN A 603 29.01 17.76 0.63
N THR A 604 28.70 16.55 0.14
CA THR A 604 28.59 15.31 0.91
C THR A 604 29.92 14.57 1.13
N GLU A 605 31.07 15.22 0.90
CA GLU A 605 32.38 14.58 1.08
C GLU A 605 32.61 14.08 2.52
N ASN A 606 32.09 14.78 3.53
CA ASN A 606 32.13 14.32 4.92
C ASN A 606 31.08 13.22 5.18
N ARG A 607 31.46 11.99 4.90
CA ARG A 607 30.64 10.79 5.11
C ARG A 607 30.22 10.55 6.56
N GLU A 608 30.96 11.08 7.54
CA GLU A 608 30.60 10.94 8.95
C GLU A 608 29.35 11.77 9.28
N ILE A 609 29.31 13.03 8.82
CA ILE A 609 28.14 13.92 8.97
C ILE A 609 26.94 13.34 8.21
N CYS A 610 27.12 13.00 6.93
CA CYS A 610 26.04 12.43 6.12
C CYS A 610 25.52 11.12 6.73
N GLY A 611 26.42 10.20 7.11
CA GLY A 611 26.05 8.94 7.75
C GLY A 611 25.32 9.12 9.08
N PHE A 612 25.69 10.13 9.87
CA PHE A 612 24.97 10.49 11.10
C PHE A 612 23.53 10.91 10.78
N LEU A 613 23.35 11.87 9.87
CA LEU A 613 22.03 12.39 9.47
C LEU A 613 21.15 11.29 8.86
N HIS A 614 21.70 10.49 7.94
CA HIS A 614 21.03 9.36 7.30
C HIS A 614 20.54 8.32 8.31
N SER A 615 21.35 8.05 9.32
CA SER A 615 21.02 7.06 10.33
C SER A 615 20.05 7.60 11.39
N ARG A 616 19.94 8.92 11.60
CA ARG A 616 19.09 9.52 12.63
C ARG A 616 17.62 9.45 12.23
N TYR A 617 16.76 9.15 13.19
CA TYR A 617 15.31 9.22 12.98
C TYR A 617 14.87 10.68 13.08
N LEU A 618 14.69 11.33 11.92
CA LEU A 618 14.28 12.73 11.78
C LEU A 618 12.92 12.80 11.05
N PRO A 619 11.83 12.34 11.70
CA PRO A 619 10.52 12.24 11.05
C PRO A 619 9.90 13.60 10.69
N ASN A 620 10.38 14.67 11.33
CA ASN A 620 9.85 16.02 11.19
C ASN A 620 10.73 16.94 10.33
N SER A 621 11.60 16.35 9.50
CA SER A 621 12.56 17.11 8.71
C SER A 621 12.54 16.72 7.24
N PHE A 622 12.81 17.68 6.36
CA PHE A 622 13.09 17.46 4.94
C PHE A 622 14.58 17.67 4.71
N LEU A 623 15.30 16.61 4.37
CA LEU A 623 16.75 16.64 4.24
C LEU A 623 17.13 16.59 2.76
N VAL A 624 17.74 17.65 2.23
CA VAL A 624 18.19 17.73 0.83
C VAL A 624 19.71 17.81 0.80
N GLU A 625 20.33 16.90 0.05
CA GLU A 625 21.78 16.87 -0.17
C GLU A 625 22.12 17.39 -1.56
N VAL A 626 22.99 18.40 -1.67
CA VAL A 626 23.37 19.02 -2.95
C VAL A 626 24.88 19.05 -3.14
N ASP A 627 25.33 18.30 -4.14
CA ASP A 627 26.74 18.18 -4.53
C ASP A 627 27.08 18.85 -5.86
N ASP A 628 26.09 19.02 -6.73
CA ASP A 628 26.27 19.63 -8.05
C ASP A 628 25.98 21.14 -8.02
N PRO A 629 26.97 22.02 -8.27
CA PRO A 629 26.75 23.46 -8.34
C PRO A 629 25.70 23.88 -9.37
N ALA A 630 25.58 23.17 -10.50
CA ALA A 630 24.60 23.48 -11.53
C ALA A 630 23.17 23.17 -11.06
N ALA A 631 22.98 22.06 -10.34
CA ALA A 631 21.72 21.74 -9.69
C ALA A 631 21.35 22.82 -8.64
N LEU A 632 22.30 23.24 -7.80
CA LEU A 632 22.06 24.31 -6.82
C LEU A 632 21.67 25.63 -7.49
N GLU A 633 22.34 26.00 -8.58
CA GLU A 633 22.01 27.21 -9.34
C GLU A 633 20.59 27.17 -9.91
N ALA A 634 20.17 26.02 -10.47
CA ALA A 634 18.80 25.83 -10.97
C ALA A 634 17.74 25.90 -9.85
N LEU A 635 18.11 25.54 -8.62
CA LEU A 635 17.25 25.58 -7.44
C LEU A 635 17.25 26.93 -6.72
N ALA A 636 18.24 27.80 -6.96
CA ALA A 636 18.44 29.05 -6.23
C ALA A 636 17.27 30.06 -6.32
N LYS A 637 16.32 29.84 -7.24
CA LYS A 637 15.07 30.59 -7.34
C LYS A 637 14.11 30.33 -6.17
N TYR A 638 14.24 29.20 -5.48
CA TYR A 638 13.43 28.88 -4.31
C TYR A 638 14.13 29.37 -3.04
N PRO A 639 13.43 30.03 -2.11
CA PRO A 639 14.00 30.61 -0.90
C PRO A 639 14.90 29.67 -0.09
N PHE A 640 14.54 28.39 -0.01
CA PHE A 640 15.31 27.38 0.73
C PHE A 640 16.75 27.22 0.22
N PHE A 641 16.98 27.39 -1.09
CA PHE A 641 18.31 27.27 -1.72
C PHE A 641 18.97 28.63 -2.01
N ALA A 642 18.22 29.72 -1.88
CA ALA A 642 18.66 31.06 -2.28
C ALA A 642 19.88 31.53 -1.46
N GLY A 643 20.88 32.08 -2.16
CA GLY A 643 22.08 32.64 -1.55
C GLY A 643 23.08 31.61 -1.00
N LYS A 644 22.82 30.31 -1.17
CA LYS A 644 23.71 29.22 -0.78
C LYS A 644 24.76 28.96 -1.88
N ARG A 645 25.93 28.43 -1.48
CA ARG A 645 27.02 28.06 -2.40
C ARG A 645 27.68 26.79 -1.91
N ILE A 646 28.06 25.90 -2.83
CA ILE A 646 28.82 24.71 -2.50
C ILE A 646 30.28 25.11 -2.29
N GLY A 647 30.79 24.92 -1.07
CA GLY A 647 32.19 25.14 -0.71
C GLY A 647 33.05 23.88 -0.77
N GLU A 648 34.31 23.99 -0.34
CA GLU A 648 35.25 22.86 -0.26
C GLU A 648 34.98 21.90 0.90
N LYS A 649 34.08 22.24 1.82
CA LYS A 649 33.75 21.44 3.00
C LYS A 649 32.26 21.19 3.04
N THR A 650 31.88 20.08 3.68
CA THR A 650 30.49 19.82 4.04
C THR A 650 29.95 20.89 4.97
N GLU A 651 28.86 21.52 4.57
CA GLU A 651 28.13 22.51 5.35
C GLU A 651 26.68 22.08 5.48
N VAL A 652 26.16 22.07 6.71
CA VAL A 652 24.76 21.77 7.00
C VAL A 652 24.05 23.03 7.46
N PHE A 653 22.90 23.33 6.85
CA PHE A 653 21.99 24.39 7.28
C PHE A 653 20.71 23.76 7.80
N VAL A 654 20.24 24.21 8.95
CA VAL A 654 18.94 23.84 9.50
C VAL A 654 18.05 25.07 9.43
N CYS A 655 16.98 24.98 8.66
CA CYS A 655 16.02 26.05 8.45
C CYS A 655 14.69 25.72 9.11
N LYS A 656 14.10 26.72 9.77
CA LYS A 656 12.80 26.66 10.42
C LYS A 656 12.11 28.01 10.30
N ASP A 657 10.83 28.00 9.95
CA ASP A 657 10.01 29.21 9.82
C ASP A 657 10.66 30.30 8.94
N SER A 658 11.24 29.90 7.79
CA SER A 658 11.96 30.78 6.85
C SER A 658 13.27 31.41 7.37
N ALA A 659 13.79 30.97 8.51
CA ALA A 659 15.11 31.35 9.03
C ALA A 659 16.05 30.15 9.05
N CYS A 660 17.29 30.33 8.59
CA CYS A 660 18.30 29.27 8.58
C CYS A 660 19.41 29.53 9.62
N SER A 661 19.96 28.46 10.17
CA SER A 661 21.16 28.48 11.00
C SER A 661 22.38 29.02 10.24
N ALA A 662 23.45 29.34 10.99
CA ALA A 662 24.79 29.42 10.42
C ALA A 662 25.22 28.03 9.87
N PRO A 663 26.14 27.96 8.89
CA PRO A 663 26.63 26.68 8.38
C PRO A 663 27.29 25.87 9.49
N ILE A 664 26.81 24.64 9.70
CA ILE A 664 27.36 23.67 10.64
C ILE A 664 28.35 22.78 9.89
N GLY A 665 29.60 22.70 10.36
CA GLY A 665 30.68 21.99 9.65
C GLY A 665 31.36 20.88 10.45
N THR A 666 30.97 20.66 11.70
CA THR A 666 31.63 19.68 12.58
C THR A 666 30.65 18.67 13.18
N MET A 667 31.16 17.46 13.49
CA MET A 667 30.38 16.41 14.12
C MET A 667 29.89 16.76 15.53
N GLN A 668 30.61 17.61 16.25
CA GLN A 668 30.21 18.04 17.59
C GLN A 668 28.98 18.95 17.52
N GLU A 669 28.99 19.91 16.61
CA GLU A 669 27.88 20.83 16.39
C GLU A 669 26.65 20.09 15.86
N ILE A 670 26.81 19.21 14.86
CA ILE A 670 25.67 18.46 14.29
C ILE A 670 25.03 17.53 15.33
N SER A 671 25.84 16.91 16.20
CA SER A 671 25.32 16.06 17.27
C SER A 671 24.57 16.86 18.31
N SER A 672 24.99 18.11 18.58
CA SER A 672 24.32 19.01 19.51
C SER A 672 23.03 19.60 18.95
N GLU A 673 22.94 19.80 17.63
CA GLU A 673 21.74 20.31 16.96
C GLU A 673 20.60 19.29 17.02
N PHE A 674 20.93 18.00 16.83
CA PHE A 674 19.95 16.92 16.75
C PHE A 674 19.92 16.01 17.98
N SER A 675 20.48 16.43 19.12
CA SER A 675 20.59 15.62 20.35
C SER A 675 19.26 15.33 21.02
#